data_AF-A0A9X9WBZ9-F1
#
_entry.id   AF-A0A9X9WBZ9-F1
#
_cell.length_a   1.000
_cell.length_b   1.000
_cell.length_c   1.000
_cell.angle_alpha   90.00
_cell.angle_beta   90.00
_cell.angle_gamma   90.00
#
_symmetry.space_group_name_H-M   'P 1'
#
loop_
_entity.id
_entity.type
_entity.pdbx_description
1 polymer ?
#
loop_
_entity_poly.entity_id
_entity_poly.type
_entity_poly.pdbx_seq_one_letter_code
_entity_poly.pdbx_strand_id
1 'polypeptide(L)'
;MDEGAPTPLGVHLVEGGANIAIPAPGATAIDLCLFDAAGERETARWRLPGRTGDVFHGFAPALTEGARYGLRALGPTEQHFDPAKLLLDPWARAIDRPFALAPAMFEPGADTAAAMPKAVLAAMLPPVAPPRITGGRVVYELHVRGSTRTHPAIPEAIRGTFAGLAHPAAIAHLRRLGITHVELMPCAAWVDERHLPPLGLTNYWGYNTVGWLAPDPRLAPGGMADVRAAVAALAEAGIGTILDIVLNHSGEGDEHGPTLSLRGLGDAAWYRTRPGAPGRYANETGCGNSLALDHPWPLRLAMDAMRHWVSQAGLAGLRLDLATTLGRRAGGFDPLAPLLQAMRQDPLLADRWIIAEPWDVGHGGYRLGAFPPGWGEWNDRFRDETRRFWRGDAGSLGGFATRFAGSRDVFGTRPATESVNFVTSHDGFTLADLVSHARKHNAANGEGNRDGAGENLSWNNGVEGATDDPAILARRKADVRALLATLLAARGTPMLSMGDEAGRSQQGNNNAWCQDDALSWFDWTAADDALVEFTARLVAARRRHPALASAAPLTGAVDAGSDADVRWLRLDGGPMTDGDWMHPGARSVVALFHAAGDRVLVVLHGDQTEATLHLPPPRAGHCWTLIADSADPAREGEVRGPLPLAPRSVAWCAEAPSAPRAATAPDTALLAELAAAAGIATAWHDIAGTRHAVPEGTLRALLGALDLPAETAIQARDSLARRRATRRATAPTIGHCAPPPEGRRFGVVAQTFALRHAADQGIGDYGALARLAAAAGVRGAALIGLSPPHALMPVERERASPYQPSDRRFLEPVLLDVTALPDVGGAPAVRAALAAAEPVFAALRGGALVDYPSVWTAKRGVLEAAFRALPADHAALRALDDSALADFCTFAALADRHGPRGAWPSGLAHPADLAVARFRAEQADAIRFHSALQWFCDRQLAAAAAAGPGLYRDLAVGAAPDGAETWSQPGAFLDGFSIGAPPDPFSAEGQVWGLPVPNPHASEASGHAGFAALLAANMRHARAMRLDHAMGLERLFVVPAGARASEGCYLHGDGAGMLATLARESRAAGCAVVGEALGTVPEGFTDRLSAAGVLAYRVLWFERDGTGFRDPRTWPASAAACVSTHDLAPLAGWWEGAEIAERAALGLAAAEPALQDRARDRAALCAACGISDRPYGPQAAAAVHGFVAAAPSALMLVQAEDLAGERIGVNLPGTDRERPNWRRRLPVAADALFEGDLPRAILGALRERGADDGGPPRM
;
A
#
# COMPACT_ATOMS: atom_id res chain seq x y z
N MET A 1 6.49 -15.15 46.60
CA MET A 1 7.58 -15.11 45.61
C MET A 1 8.07 -16.52 45.45
N ASP A 2 7.99 -17.05 44.24
CA ASP A 2 8.59 -18.32 43.87
C ASP A 2 9.93 -18.06 43.15
N GLU A 3 10.68 -19.11 42.83
CA GLU A 3 12.04 -19.00 42.28
C GLU A 3 12.09 -18.30 40.91
N GLY A 4 11.04 -18.42 40.08
CA GLY A 4 11.00 -17.81 38.74
C GLY A 4 12.11 -18.30 37.81
N ALA A 5 12.44 -17.50 36.79
CA ALA A 5 13.45 -17.83 35.79
C ALA A 5 14.46 -16.68 35.59
N PRO A 6 15.74 -16.98 35.31
CA PRO A 6 16.79 -15.97 35.08
C PRO A 6 16.66 -15.22 33.75
N THR A 7 15.66 -15.54 32.93
CA THR A 7 15.36 -14.87 31.66
C THR A 7 13.84 -14.90 31.42
N PRO A 8 13.28 -13.94 30.67
CA PRO A 8 13.93 -12.74 30.11
C PRO A 8 14.31 -11.70 31.18
N LEU A 9 15.32 -10.86 30.90
CA LEU A 9 15.83 -9.82 31.83
C LEU A 9 14.84 -8.67 31.99
N GLY A 10 14.73 -8.13 33.20
CA GLY A 10 13.72 -7.15 33.62
C GLY A 10 12.50 -7.79 34.27
N VAL A 11 11.43 -7.01 34.42
CA VAL A 11 10.12 -7.50 34.89
C VAL A 11 9.15 -7.72 33.72
N HIS A 12 8.68 -8.96 33.53
CA HIS A 12 7.82 -9.37 32.43
C HIS A 12 6.53 -10.00 32.92
N LEU A 13 5.40 -9.56 32.36
CA LEU A 13 4.13 -10.26 32.52
C LEU A 13 4.22 -11.64 31.84
N VAL A 14 3.84 -12.66 32.57
CA VAL A 14 3.70 -14.05 32.10
C VAL A 14 2.40 -14.61 32.63
N GLU A 15 2.03 -15.84 32.23
CA GLU A 15 0.82 -16.46 32.73
C GLU A 15 0.82 -16.54 34.28
N GLY A 16 -0.23 -16.01 34.91
CA GLY A 16 -0.42 -16.06 36.36
C GLY A 16 0.34 -15.01 37.20
N GLY A 17 1.16 -14.13 36.60
CA GLY A 17 1.89 -13.11 37.35
C GLY A 17 3.02 -12.44 36.56
N ALA A 18 4.13 -12.15 37.22
CA ALA A 18 5.32 -11.57 36.58
C ALA A 18 6.60 -12.33 36.91
N ASN A 19 7.43 -12.56 35.89
CA ASN A 19 8.81 -13.01 36.06
C ASN A 19 9.75 -11.81 36.21
N ILE A 20 10.66 -11.88 37.18
CA ILE A 20 11.67 -10.86 37.45
C ILE A 20 13.04 -11.49 37.26
N ALA A 21 13.92 -10.85 36.49
CA ALA A 21 15.31 -11.26 36.35
C ALA A 21 16.24 -10.04 36.19
N ILE A 22 17.05 -9.74 37.22
CA ILE A 22 17.90 -8.54 37.27
C ILE A 22 19.37 -8.95 37.40
N PRO A 23 20.24 -8.57 36.44
CA PRO A 23 21.67 -8.75 36.59
C PRO A 23 22.21 -7.72 37.59
N ALA A 24 22.88 -8.20 38.64
CA ALA A 24 23.54 -7.35 39.63
C ALA A 24 24.81 -8.02 40.15
N PRO A 25 25.89 -8.09 39.32
CA PRO A 25 27.16 -8.67 39.74
C PRO A 25 27.69 -7.96 40.99
N GLY A 26 28.14 -8.73 41.99
CA GLY A 26 28.61 -8.18 43.26
C GLY A 26 27.51 -7.92 44.32
N ALA A 27 26.23 -7.91 43.94
CA ALA A 27 25.15 -7.82 44.91
C ALA A 27 25.06 -9.12 45.75
N THR A 28 24.63 -8.96 47.00
CA THR A 28 24.29 -10.04 47.93
C THR A 28 22.79 -10.34 47.91
N ALA A 29 21.96 -9.36 47.57
CA ALA A 29 20.52 -9.52 47.40
C ALA A 29 19.89 -8.39 46.60
N ILE A 30 18.75 -8.68 45.98
CA ILE A 30 17.88 -7.70 45.31
C ILE A 30 16.47 -7.79 45.91
N ASP A 31 15.89 -6.66 46.24
CA ASP A 31 14.49 -6.50 46.66
C ASP A 31 13.69 -5.81 45.55
N LEU A 32 12.54 -6.40 45.18
CA LEU A 32 11.51 -5.76 44.36
C LEU A 32 10.59 -4.94 45.29
N CYS A 33 10.52 -3.64 45.08
CA CYS A 33 9.67 -2.72 45.85
C CYS A 33 8.43 -2.39 45.03
N LEU A 34 7.24 -2.63 45.56
CA LEU A 34 5.96 -2.30 44.94
C LEU A 34 5.37 -1.03 45.53
N PHE A 35 4.69 -0.25 44.70
CA PHE A 35 4.09 1.01 45.08
C PHE A 35 2.58 1.01 44.83
N ASP A 36 1.87 1.90 45.49
CA ASP A 36 0.47 2.16 45.18
C ASP A 36 0.29 2.73 43.75
N ALA A 37 -0.96 2.84 43.30
CA ALA A 37 -1.29 3.33 41.96
C ALA A 37 -0.85 4.78 41.71
N ALA A 38 -0.58 5.58 42.75
CA ALA A 38 -0.03 6.91 42.62
C ALA A 38 1.50 6.90 42.51
N GLY A 39 2.16 5.80 42.88
CA GLY A 39 3.62 5.68 42.89
C GLY A 39 4.29 6.36 44.09
N GLU A 40 3.51 6.72 45.11
CA GLU A 40 3.94 7.58 46.22
C GLU A 40 4.35 6.77 47.46
N ARG A 41 3.62 5.68 47.76
CA ARG A 41 3.86 4.85 48.95
C ARG A 41 4.29 3.45 48.57
N GLU A 42 5.42 3.00 49.14
CA GLU A 42 5.85 1.60 49.07
C GLU A 42 4.81 0.73 49.82
N THR A 43 4.18 -0.21 49.12
CA THR A 43 3.13 -1.09 49.66
C THR A 43 3.65 -2.46 50.02
N ALA A 44 4.71 -2.91 49.35
CA ALA A 44 5.36 -4.18 49.63
C ALA A 44 6.83 -4.16 49.18
N ARG A 45 7.63 -5.00 49.82
CA ARG A 45 9.03 -5.26 49.46
C ARG A 45 9.29 -6.75 49.49
N TRP A 46 9.75 -7.28 48.37
CA TRP A 46 9.93 -8.71 48.17
C TRP A 46 11.35 -9.05 47.75
N ARG A 47 12.02 -9.86 48.57
CA ARG A 47 13.34 -10.43 48.25
C ARG A 47 13.23 -11.36 47.05
N LEU A 48 14.09 -11.20 46.05
CA LEU A 48 14.23 -12.18 44.96
C LEU A 48 14.87 -13.46 45.53
N PRO A 49 14.20 -14.62 45.45
CA PRO A 49 14.66 -15.85 46.11
C PRO A 49 15.72 -16.62 45.32
N GLY A 50 15.77 -16.46 43.99
CA GLY A 50 16.66 -17.19 43.10
C GLY A 50 17.85 -16.37 42.64
N ARG A 51 18.97 -17.04 42.36
CA ARG A 51 20.14 -16.47 41.70
C ARG A 51 20.81 -17.50 40.81
N THR A 52 20.92 -17.20 39.52
CA THR A 52 21.66 -18.00 38.53
C THR A 52 22.80 -17.16 37.98
N GLY A 53 24.05 -17.49 38.33
CA GLY A 53 25.20 -16.65 38.04
C GLY A 53 25.07 -15.27 38.69
N ASP A 54 25.11 -14.21 37.88
CA ASP A 54 24.94 -12.82 38.34
C ASP A 54 23.49 -12.30 38.25
N VAL A 55 22.54 -13.14 37.81
CA VAL A 55 21.14 -12.74 37.63
C VAL A 55 20.32 -13.19 38.85
N PHE A 56 19.75 -12.22 39.56
CA PHE A 56 18.76 -12.45 40.61
C PHE A 56 17.38 -12.57 39.99
N HIS A 57 16.61 -13.59 40.39
CA HIS A 57 15.32 -13.85 39.79
C HIS A 57 14.26 -14.30 40.79
N GLY A 58 13.02 -14.14 40.39
CA GLY A 58 11.85 -14.53 41.16
C GLY A 58 10.58 -14.45 40.32
N PHE A 59 9.56 -15.18 40.74
CA PHE A 59 8.20 -15.08 40.20
C PHE A 59 7.27 -14.47 41.25
N ALA A 60 6.53 -13.45 40.83
CA ALA A 60 5.53 -12.76 41.63
C ALA A 60 4.11 -13.15 41.15
N PRO A 61 3.45 -14.13 41.82
CA PRO A 61 2.08 -14.50 41.49
C PRO A 61 1.13 -13.30 41.63
N ALA A 62 0.16 -13.21 40.73
CA ALA A 62 -0.88 -12.17 40.72
C ALA A 62 -0.38 -10.72 40.58
N LEU A 63 0.89 -10.47 40.25
CA LEU A 63 1.34 -9.14 39.83
C LEU A 63 0.81 -8.87 38.42
N THR A 64 0.05 -7.79 38.25
CA THR A 64 -0.65 -7.47 36.99
C THR A 64 -0.06 -6.25 36.29
N GLU A 65 -0.47 -6.05 35.03
CA GLU A 65 -0.17 -4.84 34.27
C GLU A 65 -0.57 -3.57 35.06
N GLY A 66 0.21 -2.51 34.89
CA GLY A 66 0.06 -1.23 35.58
C GLY A 66 0.71 -1.16 36.97
N ALA A 67 1.21 -2.27 37.51
CA ALA A 67 1.92 -2.29 38.79
C ALA A 67 3.17 -1.38 38.73
N ARG A 68 3.31 -0.51 39.74
CA ARG A 68 4.47 0.36 39.89
C ARG A 68 5.51 -0.30 40.77
N TYR A 69 6.75 -0.33 40.31
CA TYR A 69 7.83 -0.97 41.03
C TYR A 69 9.16 -0.24 40.89
N GLY A 70 10.09 -0.60 41.77
CA GLY A 70 11.51 -0.28 41.67
C GLY A 70 12.34 -1.36 42.35
N LEU A 71 13.65 -1.21 42.35
CA LEU A 71 14.59 -2.18 42.89
C LEU A 71 15.39 -1.57 44.04
N ARG A 72 15.78 -2.39 45.01
CA ARG A 72 16.83 -2.06 45.99
C ARG A 72 17.87 -3.17 46.00
N ALA A 73 19.14 -2.80 45.95
CA ALA A 73 20.24 -3.73 45.92
C ALA A 73 21.07 -3.65 47.20
N LEU A 74 21.39 -4.82 47.76
CA LEU A 74 22.26 -4.97 48.92
C LEU A 74 23.60 -5.50 48.43
N GLY A 75 24.70 -4.89 48.85
CA GLY A 75 26.04 -5.32 48.50
C GLY A 75 27.10 -4.46 49.18
N PRO A 76 28.37 -4.64 48.81
CA PRO A 76 29.46 -3.88 49.39
C PRO A 76 29.40 -2.39 49.00
N THR A 77 29.51 -1.48 49.98
CA THR A 77 29.34 -0.04 49.76
C THR A 77 30.45 0.56 48.91
N GLU A 78 31.64 -0.05 48.87
CA GLU A 78 32.74 0.33 47.99
C GLU A 78 32.46 0.13 46.49
N GLN A 79 31.39 -0.61 46.15
CA GLN A 79 30.87 -0.78 44.80
C GLN A 79 29.55 0.00 44.59
N HIS A 80 29.32 1.02 45.43
CA HIS A 80 28.16 1.91 45.38
C HIS A 80 26.79 1.23 45.60
N PHE A 81 26.77 0.04 46.19
CA PHE A 81 25.53 -0.55 46.70
C PHE A 81 25.03 0.22 47.92
N ASP A 82 23.80 0.71 47.84
CA ASP A 82 23.11 1.38 48.94
C ASP A 82 21.62 1.00 48.91
N PRO A 83 21.13 0.16 49.83
CA PRO A 83 19.75 -0.28 49.83
C PRO A 83 18.76 0.85 50.17
N ALA A 84 19.21 2.01 50.63
CA ALA A 84 18.36 3.19 50.77
C ALA A 84 18.02 3.82 49.39
N LYS A 85 18.77 3.51 48.33
CA LYS A 85 18.46 3.96 46.96
C LYS A 85 17.42 3.05 46.31
N LEU A 86 16.30 3.64 45.91
CA LEU A 86 15.41 3.02 44.94
C LEU A 86 16.02 3.18 43.54
N LEU A 87 16.12 2.08 42.81
CA LEU A 87 16.72 1.99 41.48
C LEU A 87 15.66 1.69 40.43
N LEU A 88 15.81 2.29 39.25
CA LEU A 88 15.05 1.89 38.07
C LEU A 88 15.60 0.56 37.53
N ASP A 89 14.69 -0.35 37.17
CA ASP A 89 15.03 -1.54 36.35
C ASP A 89 15.58 -1.09 34.97
N PRO A 90 16.81 -1.45 34.60
CA PRO A 90 17.38 -1.07 33.30
C PRO A 90 16.55 -1.55 32.09
N TRP A 91 15.76 -2.62 32.26
CA TRP A 91 14.85 -3.16 31.24
C TRP A 91 13.40 -2.66 31.38
N ALA A 92 13.13 -1.67 32.23
CA ALA A 92 11.82 -1.05 32.34
C ALA A 92 11.40 -0.46 30.98
N ARG A 93 10.19 -0.83 30.53
CA ARG A 93 9.60 -0.38 29.24
C ARG A 93 8.70 0.85 29.38
N ALA A 94 8.39 1.25 30.61
CA ALA A 94 7.56 2.39 30.93
C ALA A 94 7.92 2.91 32.32
N ILE A 95 7.80 4.23 32.52
CA ILE A 95 7.95 4.90 33.81
C ILE A 95 6.74 5.80 34.06
N ASP A 96 6.40 6.02 35.32
CA ASP A 96 5.16 6.73 35.69
C ASP A 96 5.27 8.26 35.62
N ARG A 97 6.48 8.81 35.65
CA ARG A 97 6.76 10.25 35.55
C ARG A 97 8.19 10.50 35.04
N PRO A 98 8.51 11.71 34.53
CA PRO A 98 9.88 12.07 34.15
C PRO A 98 10.82 12.06 35.35
N PHE A 99 12.12 11.86 35.11
CA PHE A 99 13.12 11.99 36.17
C PHE A 99 13.25 13.45 36.64
N ALA A 100 13.35 13.62 37.96
CA ALA A 100 13.69 14.89 38.60
C ALA A 100 14.73 14.63 39.68
N LEU A 101 15.87 15.31 39.60
CA LEU A 101 16.93 15.15 40.60
C LEU A 101 16.48 15.71 41.95
N ALA A 102 16.80 14.97 43.02
CA ALA A 102 16.60 15.39 44.40
C ALA A 102 17.90 15.22 45.21
N PRO A 103 18.17 16.06 46.24
CA PRO A 103 19.38 15.96 47.06
C PRO A 103 19.64 14.55 47.62
N ALA A 104 18.58 13.86 48.05
CA ALA A 104 18.66 12.50 48.56
C ALA A 104 19.27 11.49 47.57
N MET A 105 19.27 11.75 46.26
CA MET A 105 19.88 10.87 45.25
C MET A 105 21.41 10.88 45.28
N PHE A 106 22.01 11.91 45.88
CA PHE A 106 23.46 12.08 46.01
C PHE A 106 23.99 11.71 47.41
N GLU A 107 23.12 11.72 48.43
CA GLU A 107 23.49 11.52 49.83
C GLU A 107 23.50 10.03 50.22
N PRO A 108 24.63 9.42 50.59
CA PRO A 108 24.64 8.01 51.02
C PRO A 108 23.68 7.74 52.18
N GLY A 109 22.90 6.65 52.11
CA GLY A 109 21.95 6.21 53.14
C GLY A 109 20.60 6.93 53.14
N ALA A 110 20.40 7.98 52.33
CA ALA A 110 19.11 8.66 52.21
C ALA A 110 18.12 7.87 51.32
N ASP A 111 16.87 7.77 51.73
CA ASP A 111 15.82 7.11 50.94
C ASP A 111 15.39 7.96 49.75
N THR A 112 15.45 7.39 48.55
CA THR A 112 15.10 8.08 47.29
C THR A 112 13.71 7.71 46.75
N ALA A 113 12.98 6.82 47.42
CA ALA A 113 11.73 6.28 46.88
C ALA A 113 10.67 7.34 46.55
N ALA A 114 10.57 8.43 47.33
CA ALA A 114 9.62 9.50 47.08
C ALA A 114 9.94 10.32 45.81
N ALA A 115 11.23 10.45 45.46
CA ALA A 115 11.67 11.30 44.35
C ALA A 115 11.91 10.52 43.05
N MET A 116 12.22 9.22 43.13
CA MET A 116 12.49 8.38 41.97
C MET A 116 11.20 8.07 41.17
N PRO A 117 11.21 8.17 39.83
CA PRO A 117 10.19 7.57 39.00
C PRO A 117 10.06 6.07 39.25
N LYS A 118 8.84 5.53 39.14
CA LYS A 118 8.59 4.10 39.27
C LYS A 118 8.53 3.49 37.87
N ALA A 119 9.16 2.33 37.72
CA ALA A 119 8.91 1.49 36.55
C ALA A 119 7.45 1.03 36.58
N VAL A 120 6.82 0.98 35.41
CA VAL A 120 5.45 0.48 35.25
C VAL A 120 5.51 -0.86 34.52
N LEU A 121 4.93 -1.88 35.12
CA LEU A 121 4.80 -3.19 34.49
C LEU A 121 3.80 -3.09 33.33
N ALA A 122 4.31 -3.03 32.11
CA ALA A 122 3.51 -2.95 30.89
C ALA A 122 3.63 -4.24 30.05
N ALA A 123 2.53 -4.63 29.41
CA ALA A 123 2.54 -5.68 28.39
C ALA A 123 3.34 -5.22 27.16
N MET A 124 4.03 -6.17 26.52
CA MET A 124 4.67 -5.88 25.24
C MET A 124 3.62 -5.71 24.15
N LEU A 125 3.87 -4.73 23.29
CA LEU A 125 3.08 -4.55 22.09
C LEU A 125 3.47 -5.62 21.07
N PRO A 126 2.53 -6.07 20.20
CA PRO A 126 2.89 -6.94 19.09
C PRO A 126 3.99 -6.28 18.23
N PRO A 127 5.06 -7.01 17.87
CA PRO A 127 6.14 -6.45 17.08
C PRO A 127 5.63 -6.06 15.68
N VAL A 128 6.15 -4.97 15.14
CA VAL A 128 5.82 -4.45 13.82
C VAL A 128 7.08 -4.43 12.97
N ALA A 129 6.98 -4.93 11.74
CA ALA A 129 8.06 -4.80 10.76
C ALA A 129 8.04 -3.38 10.17
N PRO A 130 9.15 -2.63 10.20
CA PRO A 130 9.24 -1.33 9.58
C PRO A 130 9.09 -1.41 8.05
N PRO A 131 8.42 -0.45 7.40
CA PRO A 131 8.37 -0.39 5.94
C PRO A 131 9.79 -0.16 5.39
N ARG A 132 10.12 -0.85 4.28
CA ARG A 132 11.37 -0.60 3.54
C ARG A 132 11.16 0.54 2.56
N ILE A 133 11.74 1.70 2.83
CA ILE A 133 11.73 2.84 1.90
C ILE A 133 12.88 2.70 0.93
N THR A 134 12.54 2.42 -0.33
CA THR A 134 13.49 2.24 -1.43
C THR A 134 13.79 3.57 -2.14
N GLY A 135 15.03 3.79 -2.58
CA GLY A 135 15.45 4.95 -3.37
C GLY A 135 16.50 5.84 -2.69
N GLY A 136 16.81 6.99 -3.30
CA GLY A 136 17.77 7.95 -2.75
C GLY A 136 17.25 8.61 -1.47
N ARG A 137 18.01 8.51 -0.38
CA ARG A 137 17.63 9.05 0.93
C ARG A 137 17.87 10.55 1.02
N VAL A 138 16.92 11.25 1.65
CA VAL A 138 17.01 12.61 2.18
C VAL A 138 16.48 12.56 3.61
N VAL A 139 17.35 12.87 4.56
CA VAL A 139 17.10 12.80 6.01
C VAL A 139 16.72 14.18 6.53
N TYR A 140 15.78 14.23 7.47
CA TYR A 140 15.36 15.44 8.17
C TYR A 140 15.48 15.20 9.68
N GLU A 141 16.52 15.77 10.30
CA GLU A 141 16.76 15.72 11.74
C GLU A 141 15.74 16.63 12.44
N LEU A 142 15.02 16.11 13.43
CA LEU A 142 13.99 16.87 14.14
C LEU A 142 13.85 16.53 15.62
N HIS A 143 13.46 17.54 16.39
CA HIS A 143 13.10 17.41 17.79
C HIS A 143 11.59 17.23 17.95
N VAL A 144 11.14 16.12 18.57
CA VAL A 144 9.69 15.81 18.72
C VAL A 144 8.94 16.96 19.39
N ARG A 145 9.50 17.50 20.48
CA ARG A 145 8.95 18.69 21.16
C ARG A 145 8.98 19.94 20.28
N GLY A 146 10.16 20.43 19.93
CA GLY A 146 10.32 21.71 19.22
C GLY A 146 9.61 21.80 17.87
N SER A 147 9.45 20.68 17.16
CA SER A 147 8.79 20.66 15.85
C SER A 147 7.31 21.03 15.91
N THR A 148 6.62 20.75 17.02
CA THR A 148 5.15 20.95 17.09
C THR A 148 4.69 21.82 18.25
N ARG A 149 5.58 22.23 19.15
CA ARG A 149 5.25 22.94 20.40
C ARG A 149 4.44 24.23 20.20
N THR A 150 4.67 24.92 19.09
CA THR A 150 4.08 26.21 18.69
C THR A 150 3.24 26.11 17.41
N HIS A 151 3.02 24.91 16.86
CA HIS A 151 2.33 24.73 15.59
C HIS A 151 0.85 25.12 15.72
N PRO A 152 0.34 26.14 14.99
CA PRO A 152 -0.98 26.71 15.22
C PRO A 152 -2.12 25.74 14.91
N ALA A 153 -1.97 24.92 13.87
CA ALA A 153 -2.98 23.93 13.45
C ALA A 153 -3.03 22.64 14.31
N ILE A 154 -2.15 22.48 15.30
CA ILE A 154 -2.14 21.29 16.18
C ILE A 154 -2.82 21.66 17.50
N PRO A 155 -3.75 20.84 18.04
CA PRO A 155 -4.37 21.09 19.34
C PRO A 155 -3.35 21.21 20.48
N GLU A 156 -3.51 22.21 21.34
CA GLU A 156 -2.54 22.54 22.41
C GLU A 156 -2.18 21.35 23.29
N ALA A 157 -3.16 20.51 23.64
CA ALA A 157 -2.99 19.36 24.52
C ALA A 157 -2.01 18.30 24.00
N ILE A 158 -1.73 18.26 22.69
CA ILE A 158 -0.82 17.27 22.07
C ILE A 158 0.42 17.91 21.46
N ARG A 159 0.59 19.23 21.55
CA ARG A 159 1.78 19.92 21.02
C ARG A 159 3.04 19.49 21.75
N GLY A 160 4.10 19.25 20.98
CA GLY A 160 5.40 18.85 21.50
C GLY A 160 5.47 17.39 21.98
N THR A 161 4.57 16.54 21.50
CA THR A 161 4.50 15.09 21.80
C THR A 161 4.53 14.28 20.50
N PHE A 162 4.69 12.95 20.62
CA PHE A 162 4.54 12.04 19.48
C PHE A 162 3.16 12.14 18.83
N ALA A 163 2.08 12.35 19.59
CA ALA A 163 0.76 12.60 19.03
C ALA A 163 0.69 13.90 18.20
N GLY A 164 1.44 14.93 18.62
CA GLY A 164 1.63 16.15 17.83
C GLY A 164 2.37 15.88 16.52
N LEU A 165 3.46 15.09 16.57
CA LEU A 165 4.22 14.69 15.38
C LEU A 165 3.37 13.84 14.40
N ALA A 166 2.49 12.99 14.94
CA ALA A 166 1.55 12.17 14.17
C ALA A 166 0.40 12.99 13.54
N HIS A 167 0.23 14.25 13.94
CA HIS A 167 -0.88 15.06 13.48
C HIS A 167 -0.76 15.36 11.98
N PRO A 168 -1.88 15.34 11.21
CA PRO A 168 -1.85 15.56 9.76
C PRO A 168 -1.14 16.85 9.32
N ALA A 169 -1.18 17.91 10.13
CA ALA A 169 -0.49 19.17 9.83
C ALA A 169 1.05 19.04 9.82
N ALA A 170 1.63 18.32 10.79
CA ALA A 170 3.07 18.07 10.83
C ALA A 170 3.50 17.18 9.65
N ILE A 171 2.74 16.11 9.39
CA ILE A 171 2.99 15.20 8.27
C ILE A 171 2.86 15.92 6.93
N ALA A 172 1.89 16.82 6.77
CA ALA A 172 1.71 17.60 5.55
C ALA A 172 2.94 18.45 5.22
N HIS A 173 3.56 19.08 6.22
CA HIS A 173 4.79 19.83 6.03
C HIS A 173 5.95 18.92 5.58
N LEU A 174 6.15 17.77 6.25
CA LEU A 174 7.21 16.83 5.89
C LEU A 174 7.02 16.25 4.48
N ARG A 175 5.78 15.94 4.09
CA ARG A 175 5.43 15.51 2.73
C ARG A 175 5.66 16.62 1.71
N ARG A 176 5.30 17.87 2.04
CA ARG A 176 5.52 19.06 1.21
C ARG A 176 7.01 19.23 0.91
N LEU A 177 7.88 19.05 1.90
CA LEU A 177 9.33 19.12 1.73
C LEU A 177 9.88 17.97 0.86
N GLY A 178 9.17 16.85 0.77
CA GLY A 178 9.54 15.70 -0.07
C GLY A 178 10.64 14.82 0.51
N ILE A 179 10.91 14.94 1.81
CA ILE A 179 11.91 14.12 2.52
C ILE A 179 11.51 12.65 2.55
N THR A 180 12.47 11.79 2.85
CA THR A 180 12.26 10.33 2.84
C THR A 180 12.34 9.72 4.22
N HIS A 181 13.14 10.32 5.10
CA HIS A 181 13.35 9.85 6.45
C HIS A 181 13.35 11.04 7.40
N VAL A 182 12.76 10.83 8.58
CA VAL A 182 12.97 11.69 9.74
C VAL A 182 13.95 11.02 10.68
N GLU A 183 14.90 11.79 11.21
CA GLU A 183 15.80 11.38 12.29
C GLU A 183 15.37 12.09 13.56
N LEU A 184 14.81 11.36 14.51
CA LEU A 184 14.33 11.91 15.77
C LEU A 184 15.48 12.00 16.75
N MET A 185 15.64 13.17 17.38
CA MET A 185 16.50 13.35 18.55
C MET A 185 16.12 12.39 19.70
N PRO A 186 16.99 12.17 20.71
CA PRO A 186 16.77 11.16 21.73
C PRO A 186 15.39 11.21 22.42
N CYS A 187 14.75 10.05 22.52
CA CYS A 187 13.39 9.92 23.05
C CYS A 187 13.28 8.95 24.25
N ALA A 188 14.37 8.25 24.59
CA ALA A 188 14.42 7.37 25.76
C ALA A 188 14.49 8.18 27.05
N ALA A 189 13.86 7.70 28.12
CA ALA A 189 13.74 8.43 29.38
C ALA A 189 15.09 8.91 29.90
N TRP A 190 15.20 10.22 30.14
CA TRP A 190 16.43 10.90 30.56
C TRP A 190 16.20 11.71 31.84
N VAL A 191 17.31 12.16 32.43
CA VAL A 191 17.31 13.06 33.58
C VAL A 191 18.04 14.35 33.23
N ASP A 192 17.60 15.49 33.79
CA ASP A 192 18.33 16.74 33.65
C ASP A 192 19.63 16.71 34.46
N GLU A 193 20.70 17.31 33.96
CA GLU A 193 22.01 17.32 34.60
C GLU A 193 21.97 18.11 35.90
N ARG A 194 22.76 17.67 36.89
CA ARG A 194 22.76 18.22 38.26
C ARG A 194 22.87 19.75 38.39
N HIS A 195 23.42 20.43 37.39
CA HIS A 195 23.63 21.88 37.41
C HIS A 195 22.49 22.66 36.72
N LEU A 196 21.62 22.02 35.91
CA LEU A 196 20.56 22.70 35.17
C LEU A 196 19.38 23.15 36.05
N PRO A 197 18.78 22.30 36.92
CA PRO A 197 17.64 22.72 37.72
C PRO A 197 17.90 23.96 38.61
N PRO A 198 19.08 24.10 39.28
CA PRO A 198 19.43 25.33 39.99
C PRO A 198 19.48 26.59 39.12
N LEU A 199 19.67 26.45 37.80
CA LEU A 199 19.68 27.54 36.83
C LEU A 199 18.29 27.79 36.21
N GLY A 200 17.27 26.99 36.57
CA GLY A 200 15.95 27.05 35.95
C GLY A 200 15.91 26.47 34.53
N LEU A 201 16.91 25.66 34.16
CA LEU A 201 17.05 25.05 32.84
C LEU A 201 16.70 23.55 32.91
N THR A 202 16.49 22.94 31.74
CA THR A 202 16.18 21.50 31.59
C THR A 202 16.98 20.94 30.43
N ASN A 203 17.25 19.63 30.41
CA ASN A 203 17.87 19.01 29.25
C ASN A 203 16.80 18.90 28.15
N TYR A 204 16.91 19.76 27.14
CA TYR A 204 15.96 19.83 26.03
C TYR A 204 16.21 18.69 25.06
N TRP A 205 17.46 18.47 24.63
CA TRP A 205 17.79 17.48 23.59
C TRP A 205 17.60 16.03 24.00
N GLY A 206 17.74 15.70 25.29
CA GLY A 206 17.53 14.35 25.83
C GLY A 206 18.75 13.43 25.84
N TYR A 207 19.96 13.91 25.52
CA TYR A 207 21.21 13.12 25.54
C TYR A 207 21.74 12.82 26.96
N ASN A 208 20.90 12.24 27.82
CA ASN A 208 21.30 11.90 29.20
C ASN A 208 20.46 10.73 29.76
N THR A 209 20.40 9.63 29.01
CA THR A 209 19.47 8.51 29.21
C THR A 209 19.68 7.76 30.54
N VAL A 210 18.57 7.36 31.16
CA VAL A 210 18.53 6.48 32.35
C VAL A 210 17.67 5.24 32.11
N GLY A 211 16.59 5.35 31.33
CA GLY A 211 15.70 4.24 30.98
C GLY A 211 15.73 3.93 29.49
N TRP A 212 16.63 3.05 29.05
CA TRP A 212 16.89 2.78 27.62
C TRP A 212 15.70 2.20 26.83
N LEU A 213 14.80 1.47 27.48
CA LEU A 213 13.63 0.86 26.82
C LEU A 213 12.35 1.69 27.01
N ALA A 214 12.35 2.67 27.92
CA ALA A 214 11.17 3.47 28.22
C ALA A 214 11.19 4.78 27.41
N PRO A 215 10.16 5.07 26.60
CA PRO A 215 9.98 6.42 26.06
C PRO A 215 9.80 7.43 27.20
N ASP A 216 10.36 8.64 27.05
CA ASP A 216 10.20 9.68 28.05
C ASP A 216 8.73 10.19 28.10
N PRO A 217 8.09 10.21 29.28
CA PRO A 217 6.70 10.65 29.41
C PRO A 217 6.45 12.10 28.98
N ARG A 218 7.48 12.95 28.91
CA ARG A 218 7.37 14.33 28.38
C ARG A 218 7.07 14.38 26.90
N LEU A 219 7.44 13.34 26.15
CA LEU A 219 7.27 13.24 24.70
C LEU A 219 6.19 12.22 24.32
N ALA A 220 6.08 11.13 25.08
CA ALA A 220 5.17 10.02 24.86
C ALA A 220 4.38 9.70 26.14
N PRO A 221 3.38 10.51 26.52
CA PRO A 221 2.58 10.27 27.73
C PRO A 221 1.82 8.93 27.71
N GLY A 222 1.46 8.42 26.53
CA GLY A 222 0.93 7.07 26.31
C GLY A 222 2.00 5.97 26.15
N GLY A 223 3.27 6.29 26.38
CA GLY A 223 4.41 5.39 26.27
C GLY A 223 4.66 4.92 24.83
N MET A 224 5.10 3.66 24.68
CA MET A 224 5.48 3.10 23.37
C MET A 224 4.33 3.08 22.35
N ALA A 225 3.07 3.09 22.82
CA ALA A 225 1.91 3.18 21.94
C ALA A 225 1.87 4.50 21.15
N ASP A 226 2.19 5.63 21.78
CA ASP A 226 2.25 6.94 21.12
C ASP A 226 3.36 6.99 20.08
N VAL A 227 4.55 6.47 20.43
CA VAL A 227 5.70 6.37 19.53
C VAL A 227 5.31 5.56 18.29
N ARG A 228 4.78 4.35 18.49
CA ARG A 228 4.36 3.47 17.39
C ARG A 228 3.29 4.11 16.52
N ALA A 229 2.33 4.84 17.10
CA ALA A 229 1.30 5.52 16.34
C ALA A 229 1.87 6.62 15.44
N ALA A 230 2.82 7.42 15.95
CA ALA A 230 3.49 8.44 15.16
C ALA A 230 4.37 7.86 14.05
N VAL A 231 5.13 6.81 14.35
CA VAL A 231 5.95 6.11 13.36
C VAL A 231 5.07 5.47 12.27
N ALA A 232 3.94 4.88 12.65
CA ALA A 232 2.97 4.35 11.70
C ALA A 232 2.37 5.44 10.80
N ALA A 233 2.02 6.61 11.36
CA ALA A 233 1.49 7.73 10.58
C ALA A 233 2.53 8.29 9.58
N LEU A 234 3.80 8.37 9.98
CA LEU A 234 4.90 8.75 9.08
C LEU A 234 5.11 7.68 7.98
N ALA A 235 5.07 6.41 8.35
CA ALA A 235 5.17 5.28 7.42
C ALA A 235 4.04 5.28 6.37
N GLU A 236 2.79 5.53 6.78
CA GLU A 236 1.63 5.69 5.89
C GLU A 236 1.81 6.86 4.91
N ALA A 237 2.55 7.89 5.33
CA ALA A 237 2.95 9.01 4.47
C ALA A 237 4.17 8.73 3.57
N GLY A 238 4.75 7.52 3.64
CA GLY A 238 5.95 7.14 2.90
C GLY A 238 7.26 7.69 3.48
N ILE A 239 7.30 7.98 4.78
CA ILE A 239 8.43 8.56 5.49
C ILE A 239 8.94 7.59 6.57
N GLY A 240 10.24 7.32 6.56
CA GLY A 240 10.87 6.36 7.47
C GLY A 240 11.34 7.05 8.74
N THR A 241 11.29 6.37 9.87
CA THR A 241 11.76 6.94 11.14
C THR A 241 13.09 6.32 11.55
N ILE A 242 14.08 7.17 11.78
CA ILE A 242 15.36 6.86 12.40
C ILE A 242 15.31 7.46 13.81
N LEU A 243 15.78 6.72 14.81
CA LEU A 243 15.89 7.23 16.18
C LEU A 243 17.36 7.44 16.53
N ASP A 244 17.69 8.63 17.01
CA ASP A 244 18.93 8.90 17.70
C ASP A 244 18.93 8.21 19.08
N ILE A 245 19.94 7.39 19.35
CA ILE A 245 20.02 6.58 20.55
C ILE A 245 21.38 6.74 21.26
N VAL A 246 21.30 7.02 22.56
CA VAL A 246 22.46 7.20 23.44
C VAL A 246 22.76 5.88 24.16
N LEU A 247 23.84 5.24 23.74
CA LEU A 247 24.34 3.98 24.33
C LEU A 247 25.75 4.12 24.91
N ASN A 248 26.36 5.30 24.80
CA ASN A 248 27.75 5.51 25.18
C ASN A 248 27.93 5.92 26.66
N HIS A 249 26.95 6.59 27.28
CA HIS A 249 26.94 7.03 28.68
C HIS A 249 25.55 6.92 29.31
N SER A 250 25.42 7.24 30.60
CA SER A 250 24.15 7.35 31.32
C SER A 250 24.00 8.67 32.10
N GLY A 251 22.75 8.98 32.45
CA GLY A 251 22.38 10.10 33.33
C GLY A 251 22.84 10.01 34.78
N GLU A 252 23.58 8.95 35.15
CA GLU A 252 24.20 8.84 36.46
C GLU A 252 25.51 9.64 36.58
N GLY A 253 26.07 10.17 35.49
CA GLY A 253 27.25 11.05 35.52
C GLY A 253 28.54 10.41 36.06
N ASP A 254 29.44 11.23 36.60
CA ASP A 254 30.73 10.83 37.21
C ASP A 254 30.57 10.11 38.56
N GLU A 255 31.65 9.78 39.27
CA GLU A 255 31.61 9.15 40.60
C GLU A 255 30.84 9.94 41.68
N HIS A 256 30.55 11.22 41.44
CA HIS A 256 29.79 12.11 42.32
C HIS A 256 28.36 12.36 41.84
N GLY A 257 27.96 11.71 40.76
CA GLY A 257 26.60 11.78 40.23
C GLY A 257 25.60 10.98 41.07
N PRO A 258 24.31 11.04 40.71
CA PRO A 258 23.26 10.36 41.44
C PRO A 258 23.33 8.83 41.26
N THR A 259 22.71 8.10 42.19
CA THR A 259 22.47 6.66 42.06
C THR A 259 21.00 6.43 41.67
N LEU A 260 20.76 6.07 40.42
CA LEU A 260 19.43 5.99 39.80
C LEU A 260 19.10 4.59 39.27
N SER A 261 20.09 3.85 38.77
CA SER A 261 19.91 2.54 38.15
C SER A 261 21.21 1.71 38.19
N LEU A 262 22.01 1.74 37.11
CA LEU A 262 23.15 0.84 36.89
C LEU A 262 24.21 0.90 38.00
N ARG A 263 24.54 2.10 38.50
CA ARG A 263 25.50 2.31 39.59
C ARG A 263 25.13 1.50 40.83
N GLY A 264 23.85 1.56 41.21
CA GLY A 264 23.32 0.83 42.37
C GLY A 264 23.18 -0.68 42.13
N LEU A 265 23.32 -1.16 40.89
CA LEU A 265 23.32 -2.58 40.53
C LEU A 265 24.74 -3.17 40.41
N GLY A 266 25.77 -2.42 40.80
CA GLY A 266 27.17 -2.84 40.76
C GLY A 266 27.95 -2.15 39.64
N ASP A 267 28.38 -0.92 39.90
CA ASP A 267 28.93 -0.01 38.90
C ASP A 267 30.08 -0.57 38.03
N ALA A 268 30.99 -1.35 38.61
CA ALA A 268 32.13 -1.94 37.92
C ALA A 268 31.75 -2.91 36.79
N ALA A 269 30.54 -3.47 36.82
CA ALA A 269 30.02 -4.32 35.76
C ALA A 269 29.41 -3.54 34.58
N TRP A 270 29.10 -2.25 34.79
CA TRP A 270 28.37 -1.41 33.84
C TRP A 270 29.23 -0.32 33.21
N TYR A 271 30.10 0.31 34.00
CA TYR A 271 30.91 1.45 33.59
C TYR A 271 32.38 1.09 33.43
N ARG A 272 33.03 1.73 32.46
CA ARG A 272 34.48 1.62 32.29
C ARG A 272 35.15 2.39 33.42
N THR A 273 36.02 1.72 34.17
CA THR A 273 36.80 2.33 35.26
C THR A 273 38.19 2.74 34.77
N ARG A 274 38.79 3.73 35.45
CA ARG A 274 40.16 4.13 35.17
C ARG A 274 41.14 3.04 35.64
N PRO A 275 42.16 2.69 34.84
CA PRO A 275 43.16 1.71 35.26
C PRO A 275 43.79 2.07 36.62
N GLY A 276 43.77 1.13 37.56
CA GLY A 276 44.35 1.32 38.90
C GLY A 276 43.54 2.20 39.85
N ALA A 277 42.34 2.67 39.47
CA ALA A 277 41.47 3.48 40.31
C ALA A 277 40.00 2.97 40.27
N PRO A 278 39.69 1.85 40.95
CA PRO A 278 38.32 1.36 41.09
C PRO A 278 37.37 2.44 41.65
N GLY A 279 36.13 2.46 41.18
CA GLY A 279 35.13 3.48 41.57
C GLY A 279 35.31 4.85 40.91
N ARG A 280 36.33 5.05 40.07
CA ARG A 280 36.49 6.25 39.23
C ARG A 280 36.27 5.90 37.77
N TYR A 281 35.39 6.64 37.09
CA TYR A 281 35.00 6.31 35.73
C TYR A 281 35.92 6.91 34.67
N ALA A 282 36.11 6.15 33.59
CA ALA A 282 36.63 6.68 32.34
C ALA A 282 35.54 7.56 31.72
N ASN A 283 35.95 8.72 31.20
CA ASN A 283 35.05 9.70 30.61
C ASN A 283 35.48 9.98 29.17
N GLU A 284 35.22 9.01 28.29
CA GLU A 284 35.53 9.10 26.86
C GLU A 284 34.41 9.81 26.08
N THR A 285 33.28 10.08 26.74
CA THR A 285 32.07 10.74 26.20
C THR A 285 32.01 12.23 26.51
N GLY A 286 32.65 12.67 27.59
CA GLY A 286 32.54 14.03 28.11
C GLY A 286 31.43 14.18 29.17
N CYS A 287 30.56 13.18 29.32
CA CYS A 287 29.36 13.23 30.20
C CYS A 287 29.60 12.67 31.61
N GLY A 288 30.83 12.27 31.94
CA GLY A 288 31.24 11.82 33.28
C GLY A 288 31.48 10.31 33.37
N ASN A 289 30.80 9.51 32.56
CA ASN A 289 31.00 8.06 32.48
C ASN A 289 31.00 7.54 31.03
N SER A 290 31.48 6.32 30.86
CA SER A 290 31.42 5.55 29.62
C SER A 290 30.90 4.14 29.92
N LEU A 291 29.85 3.70 29.23
CA LEU A 291 29.35 2.33 29.35
C LEU A 291 30.37 1.33 28.80
N ALA A 292 30.57 0.24 29.53
CA ALA A 292 31.56 -0.78 29.21
C ALA A 292 30.98 -1.81 28.23
N LEU A 293 30.72 -1.39 26.99
CA LEU A 293 29.99 -2.18 25.98
C LEU A 293 30.76 -3.40 25.44
N ASP A 294 31.99 -3.61 25.88
CA ASP A 294 32.76 -4.86 25.72
C ASP A 294 32.51 -5.89 26.85
N HIS A 295 31.70 -5.53 27.85
CA HIS A 295 31.21 -6.43 28.90
C HIS A 295 29.81 -6.97 28.58
N PRO A 296 29.45 -8.16 29.11
CA PRO A 296 28.22 -8.86 28.70
C PRO A 296 26.93 -8.09 29.04
N TRP A 297 26.84 -7.44 30.20
CA TRP A 297 25.59 -6.81 30.64
C TRP A 297 25.29 -5.49 29.93
N PRO A 298 26.22 -4.52 29.80
CA PRO A 298 26.00 -3.33 28.99
C PRO A 298 25.73 -3.67 27.52
N LEU A 299 26.46 -4.62 26.94
CA LEU A 299 26.23 -5.10 25.58
C LEU A 299 24.80 -5.65 25.43
N ARG A 300 24.37 -6.49 26.38
CA ARG A 300 23.04 -7.10 26.35
C ARG A 300 21.95 -6.03 26.46
N LEU A 301 22.09 -5.07 27.36
CA LEU A 301 21.17 -3.94 27.52
C LEU A 301 21.07 -3.13 26.23
N ALA A 302 22.21 -2.78 25.61
CA ALA A 302 22.25 -2.05 24.35
C ALA A 302 21.54 -2.80 23.21
N MET A 303 21.81 -4.10 23.05
CA MET A 303 21.15 -4.93 22.04
C MET A 303 19.64 -5.05 22.28
N ASP A 304 19.22 -5.27 23.53
CA ASP A 304 17.80 -5.37 23.87
C ASP A 304 17.07 -4.03 23.68
N ALA A 305 17.70 -2.90 24.02
CA ALA A 305 17.16 -1.56 23.80
C ALA A 305 16.96 -1.28 22.30
N MET A 306 17.97 -1.51 21.47
CA MET A 306 17.87 -1.32 20.02
C MET A 306 16.77 -2.20 19.41
N ARG A 307 16.71 -3.49 19.77
CA ARG A 307 15.67 -4.41 19.30
C ARG A 307 14.29 -3.97 19.78
N HIS A 308 14.16 -3.47 21.01
CA HIS A 308 12.91 -2.98 21.56
C HIS A 308 12.38 -1.81 20.73
N TRP A 309 13.18 -0.76 20.54
CA TRP A 309 12.76 0.40 19.75
C TRP A 309 12.45 0.03 18.30
N VAL A 310 13.29 -0.77 17.64
CA VAL A 310 13.04 -1.18 16.25
C VAL A 310 11.75 -1.99 16.12
N SER A 311 11.55 -3.01 16.95
CA SER A 311 10.40 -3.92 16.81
C SER A 311 9.09 -3.37 17.37
N GLN A 312 9.13 -2.53 18.41
CA GLN A 312 7.92 -2.05 19.08
C GLN A 312 7.40 -0.74 18.47
N ALA A 313 8.30 0.13 17.97
CA ALA A 313 7.91 1.34 17.27
C ALA A 313 7.82 1.16 15.75
N GLY A 314 8.56 0.21 15.16
CA GLY A 314 8.62 0.01 13.71
C GLY A 314 9.63 0.95 13.03
N LEU A 315 10.81 1.14 13.64
CA LEU A 315 11.84 2.06 13.13
C LEU A 315 12.56 1.55 11.87
N ALA A 316 12.79 2.45 10.92
CA ALA A 316 13.55 2.18 9.70
C ALA A 316 15.07 2.11 9.94
N GLY A 317 15.57 2.76 10.99
CA GLY A 317 16.99 2.83 11.31
C GLY A 317 17.28 3.43 12.68
N LEU A 318 18.56 3.54 13.00
CA LEU A 318 19.08 4.15 14.24
C LEU A 318 20.26 5.06 13.91
N ARG A 319 20.37 6.21 14.58
CA ARG A 319 21.59 7.02 14.63
C ARG A 319 22.23 6.85 16.00
N LEU A 320 23.51 6.52 16.03
CA LEU A 320 24.27 6.22 17.24
C LEU A 320 25.09 7.44 17.63
N ASP A 321 24.73 8.04 18.76
CA ASP A 321 25.45 9.12 19.40
C ASP A 321 26.84 8.66 19.88
N LEU A 322 27.86 9.49 19.66
CA LEU A 322 29.28 9.26 19.96
C LEU A 322 29.69 7.80 19.69
N ALA A 323 29.36 7.30 18.48
CA ALA A 323 29.40 5.89 18.12
C ALA A 323 30.79 5.26 18.30
N THR A 324 31.85 6.08 18.33
CA THR A 324 33.20 5.58 18.60
C THR A 324 33.29 4.92 19.97
N THR A 325 32.61 5.47 20.99
CA THR A 325 32.61 4.89 22.35
C THR A 325 32.06 3.47 22.36
N LEU A 326 31.07 3.17 21.51
CA LEU A 326 30.45 1.84 21.38
C LEU A 326 31.43 0.77 20.86
N GLY A 327 32.46 1.20 20.12
CA GLY A 327 33.53 0.33 19.62
C GLY A 327 34.76 0.28 20.52
N ARG A 328 34.75 0.92 21.69
CA ARG A 328 35.94 0.99 22.56
C ARG A 328 36.17 -0.29 23.35
N ARG A 329 37.45 -0.66 23.44
CA ARG A 329 38.01 -1.69 24.31
C ARG A 329 39.16 -1.08 25.10
N ALA A 330 39.84 -1.88 25.93
CA ALA A 330 41.04 -1.44 26.65
C ALA A 330 42.12 -0.79 25.75
N GLY A 331 42.19 -1.16 24.47
CA GLY A 331 43.15 -0.61 23.48
C GLY A 331 42.64 0.57 22.64
N GLY A 332 41.43 1.09 22.90
CA GLY A 332 40.77 2.11 22.08
C GLY A 332 39.70 1.53 21.14
N PHE A 333 39.34 2.29 20.10
CA PHE A 333 38.32 1.88 19.12
C PHE A 333 38.75 0.67 18.29
N ASP A 334 37.87 -0.32 18.19
CA ASP A 334 38.03 -1.54 17.41
C ASP A 334 36.75 -1.74 16.56
N PRO A 335 36.83 -1.71 15.21
CA PRO A 335 35.66 -1.96 14.35
C PRO A 335 35.12 -3.39 14.46
N LEU A 336 35.86 -4.29 15.12
CA LEU A 336 35.46 -5.65 15.46
C LEU A 336 35.04 -5.80 16.94
N ALA A 337 34.75 -4.68 17.63
CA ALA A 337 34.29 -4.71 19.01
C ALA A 337 33.00 -5.55 19.17
N PRO A 338 32.80 -6.20 20.33
CA PRO A 338 31.69 -7.13 20.55
C PRO A 338 30.30 -6.59 20.20
N LEU A 339 29.96 -5.36 20.60
CA LEU A 339 28.66 -4.76 20.29
C LEU A 339 28.49 -4.56 18.78
N LEU A 340 29.48 -4.00 18.09
CA LEU A 340 29.41 -3.76 16.64
C LEU A 340 29.23 -5.07 15.86
N GLN A 341 29.91 -6.14 16.28
CA GLN A 341 29.73 -7.48 15.69
C GLN A 341 28.34 -8.05 15.99
N ALA A 342 27.85 -7.89 17.22
CA ALA A 342 26.52 -8.33 17.62
C ALA A 342 25.42 -7.66 16.78
N MET A 343 25.53 -6.35 16.51
CA MET A 343 24.61 -5.61 15.65
C MET A 343 24.61 -6.11 14.21
N ARG A 344 25.80 -6.40 13.65
CA ARG A 344 25.94 -6.84 12.24
C ARG A 344 25.35 -8.22 11.96
N GLN A 345 25.39 -9.13 12.93
CA GLN A 345 24.85 -10.48 12.77
C GLN A 345 23.38 -10.59 13.21
N ASP A 346 22.83 -9.54 13.82
CA ASP A 346 21.50 -9.55 14.38
C ASP A 346 20.41 -9.64 13.29
N PRO A 347 19.51 -10.64 13.33
CA PRO A 347 18.50 -10.79 12.28
C PRO A 347 17.53 -9.61 12.14
N LEU A 348 17.32 -8.82 13.21
CA LEU A 348 16.44 -7.65 13.20
C LEU A 348 17.19 -6.38 12.83
N LEU A 349 18.43 -6.19 13.31
CA LEU A 349 19.17 -4.93 13.08
C LEU A 349 19.96 -4.93 11.77
N ALA A 350 20.38 -6.09 11.27
CA ALA A 350 21.25 -6.18 10.08
C ALA A 350 20.60 -5.63 8.79
N ASP A 351 19.27 -5.51 8.76
CA ASP A 351 18.52 -4.97 7.62
C ASP A 351 17.99 -3.54 7.84
N ARG A 352 18.33 -2.92 8.97
CA ARG A 352 18.03 -1.52 9.30
C ARG A 352 19.19 -0.62 8.90
N TRP A 353 18.89 0.65 8.62
CA TRP A 353 19.96 1.61 8.34
C TRP A 353 20.55 2.13 9.66
N ILE A 354 21.84 1.88 9.88
CA ILE A 354 22.57 2.40 11.03
C ILE A 354 23.41 3.60 10.59
N ILE A 355 23.31 4.70 11.32
CA ILE A 355 24.12 5.90 11.14
C ILE A 355 25.01 6.05 12.37
N ALA A 356 26.31 6.25 12.19
CA ALA A 356 27.24 6.55 13.26
C ALA A 356 27.56 8.04 13.30
N GLU A 357 27.66 8.60 14.50
CA GLU A 357 28.51 9.75 14.77
C GLU A 357 29.95 9.25 14.99
N PRO A 358 30.85 9.37 14.01
CA PRO A 358 32.09 8.62 13.99
C PRO A 358 33.21 9.30 14.78
N TRP A 359 32.87 9.83 15.96
CA TRP A 359 33.83 10.39 16.91
C TRP A 359 33.36 10.24 18.36
N ASP A 360 34.28 10.48 19.28
CA ASP A 360 34.04 10.78 20.69
C ASP A 360 35.14 11.73 21.20
N VAL A 361 35.06 12.16 22.46
CA VAL A 361 36.04 13.11 23.04
C VAL A 361 37.29 12.43 23.62
N GLY A 362 37.29 11.09 23.67
CA GLY A 362 38.40 10.30 24.17
C GLY A 362 39.62 10.34 23.26
N HIS A 363 40.79 9.98 23.81
CA HIS A 363 42.01 9.89 23.00
C HIS A 363 41.81 8.94 21.81
N GLY A 364 42.18 9.41 20.60
CA GLY A 364 41.99 8.67 19.36
C GLY A 364 40.51 8.45 18.96
N GLY A 365 39.62 9.35 19.41
CA GLY A 365 38.18 9.28 19.20
C GLY A 365 37.72 9.54 17.77
N TYR A 366 38.44 10.30 16.94
CA TYR A 366 38.01 10.60 15.57
C TYR A 366 38.18 9.40 14.62
N ARG A 367 37.07 8.85 14.10
CA ARG A 367 36.99 7.57 13.37
C ARG A 367 36.14 7.62 12.10
N LEU A 368 35.95 8.79 11.51
CA LEU A 368 35.27 8.93 10.21
C LEU A 368 35.88 8.00 9.15
N GLY A 369 35.04 7.18 8.54
CA GLY A 369 35.37 6.15 7.53
C GLY A 369 35.78 4.80 8.09
N ALA A 370 35.93 4.67 9.42
CA ALA A 370 36.44 3.45 10.06
C ALA A 370 35.34 2.48 10.54
N PHE A 371 34.06 2.82 10.39
CA PHE A 371 32.94 1.94 10.74
C PHE A 371 32.69 0.87 9.67
N PRO A 372 32.00 -0.22 10.02
CA PRO A 372 31.69 -1.30 9.07
C PRO A 372 30.97 -0.80 7.80
N PRO A 373 31.27 -1.37 6.62
CA PRO A 373 30.52 -1.06 5.39
C PRO A 373 29.03 -1.33 5.55
N GLY A 374 28.20 -0.54 4.86
CA GLY A 374 26.73 -0.56 4.95
C GLY A 374 26.16 0.44 5.97
N TRP A 375 27.00 1.06 6.79
CA TRP A 375 26.58 2.09 7.76
C TRP A 375 26.73 3.49 7.15
N GLY A 376 25.78 4.37 7.47
CA GLY A 376 25.95 5.79 7.27
C GLY A 376 26.90 6.37 8.32
N GLU A 377 27.68 7.38 7.97
CA GLU A 377 28.52 8.12 8.92
C GLU A 377 28.28 9.62 8.70
N TRP A 378 27.96 10.34 9.78
CA TRP A 378 27.91 11.80 9.76
C TRP A 378 29.26 12.35 9.32
N ASN A 379 29.26 13.12 8.24
CA ASN A 379 30.48 13.63 7.61
C ASN A 379 30.75 15.09 8.01
N ASP A 380 31.41 15.30 9.14
CA ASP A 380 31.82 16.62 9.62
C ASP A 380 32.82 17.32 8.67
N ARG A 381 33.62 16.56 7.92
CA ARG A 381 34.48 17.15 6.88
C ARG A 381 33.65 17.78 5.76
N PHE A 382 32.52 17.17 5.37
CA PHE A 382 31.58 17.78 4.42
C PHE A 382 31.06 19.11 4.96
N ARG A 383 30.61 19.12 6.21
CA ARG A 383 30.15 20.32 6.92
C ARG A 383 31.21 21.43 6.88
N ASP A 384 32.40 21.13 7.36
CA ASP A 384 33.46 22.12 7.57
C ASP A 384 34.01 22.70 6.25
N GLU A 385 34.31 21.85 5.27
CA GLU A 385 34.84 22.32 3.97
C GLU A 385 33.79 23.09 3.16
N THR A 386 32.51 22.69 3.25
CA THR A 386 31.41 23.45 2.63
C THR A 386 31.30 24.83 3.27
N ARG A 387 31.35 24.91 4.60
CA ARG A 387 31.34 26.18 5.33
C ARG A 387 32.54 27.06 4.96
N ARG A 388 33.77 26.51 4.89
CA ARG A 388 34.97 27.26 4.48
C ARG A 388 34.87 27.81 3.05
N PHE A 389 34.40 26.99 2.11
CA PHE A 389 34.21 27.39 0.73
C PHE A 389 33.26 28.58 0.62
N TRP A 390 32.09 28.48 1.25
CA TRP A 390 31.11 29.56 1.23
C TRP A 390 31.54 30.75 2.08
N ARG A 391 32.26 30.59 3.19
CA ARG A 391 32.83 31.74 3.92
C ARG A 391 33.83 32.53 3.06
N GLY A 392 34.47 31.87 2.09
CA GLY A 392 35.39 32.47 1.13
C GLY A 392 36.87 32.24 1.44
N ASP A 393 37.18 31.25 2.27
CA ASP A 393 38.54 30.91 2.71
C ASP A 393 39.45 30.57 1.52
N ALA A 394 40.70 31.04 1.55
CA ALA A 394 41.67 30.83 0.48
C ALA A 394 42.09 29.35 0.35
N GLY A 395 42.14 28.86 -0.90
CA GLY A 395 42.54 27.47 -1.19
C GLY A 395 41.52 26.39 -0.81
N SER A 396 40.28 26.76 -0.50
CA SER A 396 39.23 25.81 -0.05
C SER A 396 38.62 24.94 -1.17
N LEU A 397 38.81 25.30 -2.44
CA LEU A 397 38.08 24.69 -3.56
C LEU A 397 38.31 23.18 -3.71
N GLY A 398 39.57 22.72 -3.62
CA GLY A 398 39.89 21.29 -3.78
C GLY A 398 39.33 20.41 -2.66
N GLY A 399 39.43 20.89 -1.41
CA GLY A 399 38.85 20.21 -0.24
C GLY A 399 37.33 20.10 -0.36
N PHE A 400 36.68 21.21 -0.70
CA PHE A 400 35.25 21.27 -0.96
C PHE A 400 34.79 20.35 -2.10
N ALA A 401 35.46 20.38 -3.26
CA ALA A 401 35.11 19.52 -4.38
C ALA A 401 35.21 18.03 -4.02
N THR A 402 36.22 17.65 -3.23
CA THR A 402 36.36 16.29 -2.70
C THR A 402 35.16 15.90 -1.83
N ARG A 403 34.67 16.81 -0.97
CA ARG A 403 33.46 16.57 -0.16
C ARG A 403 32.21 16.46 -1.01
N PHE A 404 32.01 17.41 -1.92
CA PHE A 404 30.89 17.46 -2.84
C PHE A 404 30.78 16.20 -3.73
N ALA A 405 31.92 15.58 -4.04
CA ALA A 405 32.05 14.34 -4.81
C ALA A 405 31.72 13.04 -4.02
N GLY A 406 31.29 13.15 -2.76
CA GLY A 406 30.99 11.98 -1.92
C GLY A 406 32.16 11.47 -1.10
N SER A 407 33.20 12.29 -0.87
CA SER A 407 34.26 12.03 0.13
C SER A 407 35.00 10.70 -0.06
N ARG A 408 35.36 10.38 -1.30
CA ARG A 408 36.02 9.11 -1.66
C ARG A 408 37.35 8.88 -0.94
N ASP A 409 38.07 9.94 -0.58
CA ASP A 409 39.30 9.86 0.22
C ASP A 409 39.09 9.31 1.64
N VAL A 410 37.86 9.40 2.16
CA VAL A 410 37.44 8.87 3.45
C VAL A 410 36.82 7.48 3.29
N PHE A 411 35.87 7.34 2.36
CA PHE A 411 35.03 6.14 2.22
C PHE A 411 35.55 5.11 1.20
N GLY A 412 36.59 5.46 0.42
CA GLY A 412 37.22 4.55 -0.54
C GLY A 412 36.27 4.12 -1.66
N THR A 413 36.01 2.81 -1.75
CA THR A 413 35.09 2.22 -2.75
C THR A 413 33.69 1.94 -2.19
N ARG A 414 33.41 2.34 -0.94
CA ARG A 414 32.07 2.19 -0.35
C ARG A 414 31.05 3.00 -1.16
N PRO A 415 29.77 2.58 -1.18
CA PRO A 415 28.69 3.38 -1.74
C PRO A 415 28.71 4.80 -1.17
N ALA A 416 28.60 5.82 -2.03
CA ALA A 416 28.69 7.20 -1.60
C ALA A 416 27.56 7.61 -0.65
N THR A 417 26.42 6.90 -0.66
CA THR A 417 25.30 7.05 0.28
C THR A 417 25.66 6.74 1.74
N GLU A 418 26.83 6.17 2.00
CA GLU A 418 27.33 5.98 3.36
C GLU A 418 27.91 7.28 3.95
N SER A 419 28.18 8.29 3.12
CA SER A 419 28.47 9.65 3.56
C SER A 419 27.16 10.40 3.85
N VAL A 420 26.83 10.60 5.13
CA VAL A 420 25.71 11.45 5.55
C VAL A 420 26.21 12.89 5.58
N ASN A 421 25.88 13.64 4.54
CA ASN A 421 26.31 15.02 4.34
C ASN A 421 25.35 15.97 5.03
N PHE A 422 25.88 16.93 5.78
CA PHE A 422 25.09 17.97 6.44
C PHE A 422 25.89 19.27 6.50
N VAL A 423 25.20 20.41 6.44
CA VAL A 423 25.81 21.73 6.64
C VAL A 423 25.59 22.20 8.07
N THR A 424 24.51 21.77 8.69
CA THR A 424 23.99 22.14 10.00
C THR A 424 23.26 20.93 10.59
N SER A 425 23.20 20.88 11.92
CA SER A 425 22.60 19.83 12.74
C SER A 425 22.12 20.47 14.04
N HIS A 426 21.58 19.68 14.97
CA HIS A 426 21.27 20.17 16.31
C HIS A 426 22.51 20.74 17.03
N ASP A 427 23.69 20.16 16.80
CA ASP A 427 24.97 20.72 17.22
C ASP A 427 25.42 21.90 16.36
N GLY A 428 25.68 23.03 16.99
CA GLY A 428 26.15 24.24 16.32
C GLY A 428 25.03 25.20 15.96
N PHE A 429 25.29 26.04 14.95
CA PHE A 429 24.29 27.00 14.46
C PHE A 429 23.25 26.32 13.57
N THR A 430 22.04 26.88 13.57
CA THR A 430 21.11 26.72 12.46
C THR A 430 21.67 27.35 11.18
N LEU A 431 21.08 27.05 10.03
CA LEU A 431 21.57 27.58 8.76
C LEU A 431 21.40 29.11 8.67
N ALA A 432 20.34 29.66 9.25
CA ALA A 432 20.14 31.10 9.34
C ALA A 432 21.20 31.78 10.23
N ASP A 433 21.55 31.14 11.35
CA ASP A 433 22.54 31.68 12.29
C ASP A 433 23.97 31.57 11.76
N LEU A 434 24.26 30.52 10.98
CA LEU A 434 25.54 30.31 10.31
C LEU A 434 25.94 31.50 9.42
N VAL A 435 24.95 32.16 8.81
CA VAL A 435 25.16 33.32 7.91
C VAL A 435 24.87 34.67 8.58
N SER A 436 24.51 34.65 9.87
CA SER A 436 24.11 35.83 10.65
C SER A 436 25.01 36.11 11.85
N HIS A 437 25.83 35.16 12.27
CA HIS A 437 26.70 35.28 13.45
C HIS A 437 28.14 34.87 13.14
N ALA A 438 29.11 35.67 13.60
CA ALA A 438 30.52 35.34 13.55
C ALA A 438 31.00 34.72 14.88
N ARG A 439 30.22 34.83 15.96
CA ARG A 439 30.53 34.27 17.28
C ARG A 439 29.27 33.66 17.91
N LYS A 440 29.47 32.72 18.83
CA LYS A 440 28.38 32.13 19.63
C LYS A 440 27.87 33.07 20.74
N HIS A 441 26.58 32.96 21.05
CA HIS A 441 25.79 33.73 22.01
C HIS A 441 24.99 32.79 22.93
N ASN A 442 25.69 31.94 23.66
CA ASN A 442 25.15 30.88 24.52
C ASN A 442 24.94 31.36 25.97
N ALA A 443 24.91 32.68 26.22
CA ALA A 443 24.79 33.21 27.58
C ALA A 443 23.54 32.67 28.33
N ALA A 444 22.46 32.38 27.59
CA ALA A 444 21.23 31.79 28.10
C ALA A 444 21.43 30.39 28.72
N ASN A 445 22.51 29.69 28.38
CA ASN A 445 22.82 28.36 28.91
C ASN A 445 23.37 28.41 30.35
N GLY A 446 23.67 29.60 30.89
CA GLY A 446 24.12 29.77 32.28
C GLY A 446 25.60 29.49 32.54
N GLU A 447 26.39 29.19 31.50
CA GLU A 447 27.81 28.84 31.62
C GLU A 447 28.77 29.99 31.26
N GLY A 448 28.26 31.22 31.15
CA GLY A 448 29.06 32.38 30.76
C GLY A 448 29.67 32.25 29.36
N ASN A 449 28.92 31.68 28.42
CA ASN A 449 29.29 31.48 27.01
C ASN A 449 30.51 30.56 26.77
N ARG A 450 30.90 29.73 27.75
CA ARG A 450 32.03 28.81 27.63
C ARG A 450 31.69 27.57 26.80
N ASP A 451 30.46 27.10 26.91
CA ASP A 451 29.90 25.91 26.25
C ASP A 451 29.70 26.11 24.75
N GLY A 452 29.62 25.02 23.98
CA GLY A 452 29.53 25.04 22.51
C GLY A 452 30.87 25.26 21.79
N ALA A 453 30.94 24.87 20.51
CA ALA A 453 32.16 25.01 19.70
C ALA A 453 32.59 26.48 19.59
N GLY A 454 33.90 26.75 19.69
CA GLY A 454 34.45 28.11 19.60
C GLY A 454 34.66 28.61 18.17
N GLU A 455 34.92 27.71 17.22
CA GLU A 455 35.03 28.01 15.79
C GLU A 455 33.87 27.31 15.06
N ASN A 456 33.04 28.08 14.38
CA ASN A 456 31.83 27.58 13.71
C ASN A 456 31.98 27.57 12.19
N LEU A 457 33.03 28.18 11.65
CA LEU A 457 33.21 28.44 10.21
C LEU A 457 32.05 29.27 9.63
N SER A 458 31.50 30.17 10.45
CA SER A 458 30.35 31.03 10.16
C SER A 458 30.78 32.42 9.67
N TRP A 459 29.83 33.20 9.15
CA TRP A 459 30.02 34.60 8.79
C TRP A 459 28.72 35.36 9.00
N ASN A 460 28.77 36.66 9.32
CA ASN A 460 27.58 37.42 9.69
C ASN A 460 27.04 38.34 8.59
N ASN A 461 27.64 38.28 7.39
CA ASN A 461 27.32 39.14 6.25
C ASN A 461 27.53 40.66 6.47
N GLY A 462 28.27 41.02 7.53
CA GLY A 462 28.68 42.39 7.86
C GLY A 462 28.16 42.91 9.22
N VAL A 463 27.07 42.34 9.74
CA VAL A 463 26.45 42.74 11.02
C VAL A 463 26.21 41.49 11.86
N GLU A 464 26.58 41.51 13.13
CA GLU A 464 26.34 40.39 14.06
C GLU A 464 24.86 40.31 14.46
N GLY A 465 24.22 39.17 14.24
CA GLY A 465 22.83 38.91 14.65
C GLY A 465 21.79 39.64 13.81
N ALA A 466 20.66 39.98 14.43
CA ALA A 466 19.50 40.60 13.77
C ALA A 466 19.84 41.96 13.14
N THR A 467 19.21 42.27 12.01
CA THR A 467 19.41 43.54 11.29
C THR A 467 18.21 43.85 10.39
N ASP A 468 17.93 45.13 10.19
CA ASP A 468 16.90 45.62 9.27
C ASP A 468 17.49 46.08 7.92
N ASP A 469 18.81 45.97 7.72
CA ASP A 469 19.45 46.35 6.46
C ASP A 469 19.03 45.39 5.32
N PRO A 470 18.26 45.86 4.32
CA PRO A 470 17.74 45.00 3.27
C PRO A 470 18.84 44.38 2.40
N ALA A 471 20.00 45.04 2.27
CA ALA A 471 21.12 44.49 1.50
C ALA A 471 21.80 43.33 2.23
N ILE A 472 21.92 43.40 3.56
CA ILE A 472 22.45 42.29 4.37
C ILE A 472 21.46 41.13 4.35
N LEU A 473 20.16 41.40 4.58
CA LEU A 473 19.12 40.39 4.56
C LEU A 473 19.04 39.66 3.20
N ALA A 474 19.19 40.39 2.09
CA ALA A 474 19.24 39.80 0.75
C ALA A 474 20.43 38.86 0.59
N ARG A 475 21.64 39.25 1.05
CA ARG A 475 22.84 38.40 1.01
C ARG A 475 22.68 37.14 1.87
N ARG A 476 22.16 37.26 3.09
CA ARG A 476 21.89 36.12 3.97
C ARG A 476 20.90 35.13 3.35
N LYS A 477 19.80 35.64 2.78
CA LYS A 477 18.82 34.81 2.07
C LYS A 477 19.45 34.11 0.85
N ALA A 478 20.34 34.78 0.12
CA ALA A 478 21.07 34.16 -0.99
C ALA A 478 22.01 33.05 -0.50
N ASP A 479 22.79 33.31 0.57
CA ASP A 479 23.70 32.32 1.16
C ASP A 479 22.97 31.07 1.67
N VAL A 480 21.84 31.25 2.37
CA VAL A 480 21.01 30.12 2.85
C VAL A 480 20.56 29.24 1.69
N ARG A 481 20.04 29.84 0.61
CA ARG A 481 19.63 29.09 -0.58
C ARG A 481 20.80 28.41 -1.28
N ALA A 482 21.95 29.08 -1.36
CA ALA A 482 23.17 28.53 -1.96
C ALA A 482 23.67 27.31 -1.17
N LEU A 483 23.63 27.36 0.16
CA LEU A 483 24.03 26.24 1.03
C LEU A 483 23.06 25.05 0.90
N LEU A 484 21.74 25.28 0.87
CA LEU A 484 20.74 24.24 0.63
C LEU A 484 20.92 23.58 -0.75
N ALA A 485 21.11 24.39 -1.80
CA ALA A 485 21.38 23.91 -3.14
C ALA A 485 22.73 23.20 -3.27
N THR A 486 23.71 23.53 -2.44
CA THR A 486 24.98 22.79 -2.38
C THR A 486 24.77 21.42 -1.75
N LEU A 487 24.13 21.37 -0.57
CA LEU A 487 23.87 20.15 0.18
C LEU A 487 23.06 19.13 -0.65
N LEU A 488 21.97 19.58 -1.26
CA LEU A 488 21.06 18.71 -2.01
C LEU A 488 21.60 18.31 -3.40
N ALA A 489 22.68 18.94 -3.88
CA ALA A 489 23.37 18.52 -5.10
C ALA A 489 24.50 17.52 -4.85
N ALA A 490 25.12 17.57 -3.67
CA ALA A 490 26.30 16.78 -3.37
C ALA A 490 26.04 15.26 -3.50
N ARG A 491 27.05 14.51 -3.92
CA ARG A 491 27.00 13.04 -3.92
C ARG A 491 27.04 12.56 -2.46
N GLY A 492 26.14 11.64 -2.11
CA GLY A 492 25.97 11.11 -0.75
C GLY A 492 24.52 11.18 -0.28
N THR A 493 24.29 11.07 1.04
CA THR A 493 22.96 11.21 1.63
C THR A 493 22.84 12.56 2.34
N PRO A 494 22.05 13.52 1.83
CA PRO A 494 21.87 14.80 2.50
C PRO A 494 20.98 14.67 3.74
N MET A 495 21.35 15.39 4.79
CA MET A 495 20.58 15.58 6.01
C MET A 495 20.31 17.07 6.23
N LEU A 496 19.04 17.43 6.38
CA LEU A 496 18.56 18.76 6.73
C LEU A 496 18.27 18.80 8.24
N SER A 497 18.59 19.91 8.92
CA SER A 497 18.18 20.13 10.30
C SER A 497 16.87 20.90 10.36
N MET A 498 16.04 20.58 11.35
CA MET A 498 14.70 21.12 11.50
C MET A 498 14.66 22.65 11.46
N GLY A 499 13.91 23.18 10.50
CA GLY A 499 13.63 24.61 10.34
C GLY A 499 14.63 25.37 9.47
N ASP A 500 15.71 24.74 9.00
CA ASP A 500 16.65 25.37 8.06
C ASP A 500 15.96 25.70 6.72
N GLU A 501 14.98 24.90 6.32
CA GLU A 501 14.10 25.12 5.17
C GLU A 501 13.16 26.32 5.33
N ALA A 502 13.02 26.85 6.56
CA ALA A 502 12.09 27.92 6.89
C ALA A 502 12.75 29.14 7.55
N GLY A 503 14.09 29.15 7.66
CA GLY A 503 14.85 30.26 8.25
C GLY A 503 14.87 30.29 9.77
N ARG A 504 14.73 29.12 10.43
CA ARG A 504 14.79 29.02 11.91
C ARG A 504 16.13 29.54 12.43
N SER A 505 16.07 30.31 13.51
CA SER A 505 17.20 30.88 14.22
C SER A 505 17.15 30.51 15.69
N GLN A 506 18.32 30.31 16.29
CA GLN A 506 18.53 30.18 17.74
C GLN A 506 19.23 31.44 18.29
N GLN A 507 19.09 32.57 17.59
CA GLN A 507 19.65 33.88 17.93
C GLN A 507 21.16 33.85 18.21
N GLY A 508 21.89 32.98 17.51
CA GLY A 508 23.32 32.81 17.69
C GLY A 508 23.70 31.93 18.87
N ASN A 509 22.76 31.24 19.51
CA ASN A 509 23.10 30.12 20.40
C ASN A 509 23.49 28.91 19.53
N ASN A 510 24.73 28.44 19.64
CA ASN A 510 25.22 27.29 18.86
C ASN A 510 25.21 25.97 19.65
N ASN A 511 24.55 25.96 20.80
CA ASN A 511 24.52 24.85 21.73
C ASN A 511 23.24 24.92 22.58
N ALA A 512 22.07 25.01 21.95
CA ALA A 512 20.81 25.22 22.67
C ALA A 512 20.26 23.94 23.35
N TRP A 513 21.16 23.11 23.88
CA TRP A 513 20.88 21.79 24.41
C TRP A 513 20.02 21.80 25.68
N CYS A 514 20.05 22.91 26.41
CA CYS A 514 19.32 23.11 27.66
C CYS A 514 18.17 24.12 27.56
N GLN A 515 17.75 24.48 26.34
CA GLN A 515 16.78 25.55 26.07
C GLN A 515 15.47 24.95 25.56
N ASP A 516 14.58 24.50 26.47
CA ASP A 516 13.21 24.06 26.12
C ASP A 516 12.25 25.26 26.08
N ASP A 517 12.52 26.21 25.18
CA ASP A 517 11.74 27.44 25.01
C ASP A 517 11.75 27.95 23.57
N ALA A 518 11.23 29.18 23.37
CA ALA A 518 11.11 29.82 22.06
C ALA A 518 12.45 30.03 21.32
N LEU A 519 13.60 29.96 22.01
CA LEU A 519 14.91 30.00 21.38
C LEU A 519 15.15 28.75 20.53
N SER A 520 14.64 27.59 20.97
CA SER A 520 14.87 26.31 20.30
C SER A 520 13.66 25.79 19.51
N TRP A 521 12.44 26.13 19.92
CA TRP A 521 11.23 25.67 19.23
C TRP A 521 11.14 26.21 17.80
N PHE A 522 10.48 25.48 16.90
CA PHE A 522 10.22 25.95 15.56
C PHE A 522 9.12 27.02 15.59
N ASP A 523 9.43 28.28 15.31
CA ASP A 523 8.39 29.31 15.13
C ASP A 523 7.67 29.18 13.78
N TRP A 524 6.52 28.48 13.78
CA TRP A 524 5.67 28.30 12.61
C TRP A 524 5.03 29.60 12.10
N THR A 525 4.98 30.65 12.91
CA THR A 525 4.40 31.94 12.50
C THR A 525 5.39 32.80 11.72
N ALA A 526 6.69 32.55 11.89
CA ALA A 526 7.78 33.24 11.21
C ALA A 526 8.40 32.42 10.06
N ALA A 527 7.83 31.26 9.73
CA ALA A 527 8.33 30.37 8.70
C ALA A 527 8.35 31.03 7.31
N ASP A 528 9.50 31.02 6.64
CA ASP A 528 9.63 31.51 5.26
C ASP A 528 9.14 30.44 4.26
N ASP A 529 7.85 30.47 3.92
CA ASP A 529 7.25 29.52 2.98
C ASP A 529 7.93 29.52 1.60
N ALA A 530 8.50 30.65 1.14
CA ALA A 530 9.20 30.69 -0.14
C ALA A 530 10.51 29.88 -0.11
N LEU A 531 11.21 29.89 1.03
CA LEU A 531 12.37 29.04 1.26
C LEU A 531 11.98 27.55 1.37
N VAL A 532 10.84 27.25 1.99
CA VAL A 532 10.33 25.87 2.08
C VAL A 532 10.06 25.33 0.67
N GLU A 533 9.36 26.10 -0.16
CA GLU A 533 9.06 25.72 -1.55
C GLU A 533 10.32 25.56 -2.40
N PHE A 534 11.33 26.43 -2.22
CA PHE A 534 12.62 26.28 -2.88
C PHE A 534 13.33 24.98 -2.46
N THR A 535 13.35 24.69 -1.16
CA THR A 535 13.96 23.46 -0.62
C THR A 535 13.24 22.21 -1.12
N ALA A 536 11.90 22.23 -1.14
CA ALA A 536 11.08 21.15 -1.68
C ALA A 536 11.39 20.88 -3.17
N ARG A 537 11.54 21.94 -3.97
CA ARG A 537 11.95 21.80 -5.39
C ARG A 537 13.33 21.18 -5.55
N LEU A 538 14.30 21.56 -4.71
CA LEU A 538 15.64 20.95 -4.72
C LEU A 538 15.59 19.45 -4.37
N VAL A 539 14.81 19.08 -3.36
CA VAL A 539 14.60 17.67 -2.97
C VAL A 539 13.94 16.88 -4.11
N ALA A 540 12.89 17.44 -4.72
CA ALA A 540 12.21 16.82 -5.85
C ALA A 540 13.14 16.66 -7.07
N ALA A 541 13.93 17.69 -7.40
CA ALA A 541 14.92 17.65 -8.46
C ALA A 541 15.98 16.57 -8.19
N ARG A 542 16.56 16.51 -6.98
CA ARG A 542 17.50 15.45 -6.61
C ARG A 542 16.91 14.06 -6.82
N ARG A 543 15.67 13.84 -6.39
CA ARG A 543 14.99 12.54 -6.51
C ARG A 543 14.68 12.16 -7.96
N ARG A 544 14.42 13.14 -8.82
CA ARG A 544 14.12 12.93 -10.25
C ARG A 544 15.37 12.63 -11.09
N HIS A 545 16.54 13.10 -10.67
CA HIS A 545 17.78 13.04 -11.46
C HIS A 545 18.78 12.02 -10.88
N PRO A 546 18.91 10.80 -11.45
CA PRO A 546 19.88 9.80 -11.01
C PRO A 546 21.33 10.32 -10.96
N ALA A 547 21.68 11.30 -11.80
CA ALA A 547 22.98 11.94 -11.78
C ALA A 547 23.29 12.56 -10.40
N LEU A 548 22.30 13.04 -9.65
CA LEU A 548 22.47 13.58 -8.31
C LEU A 548 22.30 12.52 -7.20
N ALA A 549 21.47 11.49 -7.43
CA ALA A 549 21.07 10.53 -6.39
C ALA A 549 21.77 9.16 -6.42
N SER A 550 22.54 8.82 -7.47
CA SER A 550 23.29 7.56 -7.56
C SER A 550 24.16 7.28 -6.32
N ALA A 551 24.16 6.02 -5.90
CA ALA A 551 24.97 5.53 -4.78
C ALA A 551 26.39 5.12 -5.18
N ALA A 552 26.70 5.04 -6.47
CA ALA A 552 28.03 4.67 -6.93
C ALA A 552 29.07 5.76 -6.56
N PRO A 553 30.26 5.38 -6.07
CA PRO A 553 31.35 6.33 -5.87
C PRO A 553 31.80 6.90 -7.21
N LEU A 554 32.10 8.20 -7.23
CA LEU A 554 32.58 8.88 -8.44
C LEU A 554 34.05 8.54 -8.70
N THR A 555 34.37 8.20 -9.95
CA THR A 555 35.69 7.76 -10.40
C THR A 555 36.36 8.78 -11.32
N GLY A 556 35.58 9.56 -12.07
CA GLY A 556 36.06 10.44 -13.13
C GLY A 556 36.62 9.68 -14.34
N ALA A 557 36.50 8.35 -14.38
CA ALA A 557 37.03 7.52 -15.45
C ALA A 557 36.04 7.45 -16.63
N VAL A 558 36.59 7.32 -17.84
CA VAL A 558 35.82 7.09 -19.06
C VAL A 558 35.85 5.58 -19.35
N ASP A 559 34.71 4.90 -19.19
CA ASP A 559 34.58 3.50 -19.60
C ASP A 559 34.38 3.40 -21.13
N ALA A 560 34.74 2.26 -21.72
CA ALA A 560 34.64 2.02 -23.15
C ALA A 560 33.18 2.13 -23.63
N GLY A 561 32.80 3.33 -24.12
CA GLY A 561 31.47 3.62 -24.67
C GLY A 561 30.57 4.54 -23.82
N SER A 562 31.03 5.10 -22.69
CA SER A 562 30.25 6.04 -21.86
C SER A 562 31.01 7.34 -21.54
N ASP A 563 30.28 8.41 -21.17
CA ASP A 563 30.88 9.60 -20.57
C ASP A 563 31.35 9.31 -19.13
N ALA A 564 32.29 10.13 -18.64
CA ALA A 564 32.72 10.05 -17.24
C ALA A 564 31.58 10.38 -16.28
N ASP A 565 31.49 9.65 -15.16
CA ASP A 565 30.47 9.83 -14.12
C ASP A 565 30.47 11.23 -13.47
N VAL A 566 31.62 11.91 -13.50
CA VAL A 566 31.76 13.33 -13.19
C VAL A 566 32.85 13.99 -14.05
N ARG A 567 32.61 15.22 -14.50
CA ARG A 567 33.62 16.14 -15.04
C ARG A 567 33.62 17.45 -14.28
N TRP A 568 34.80 17.96 -13.97
CA TRP A 568 34.98 19.24 -13.28
C TRP A 568 35.44 20.30 -14.27
N LEU A 569 34.66 21.36 -14.41
CA LEU A 569 34.88 22.42 -15.39
C LEU A 569 35.04 23.77 -14.71
N ARG A 570 35.75 24.66 -15.39
CA ARG A 570 35.80 26.10 -15.12
C ARG A 570 34.54 26.78 -15.70
N LEU A 571 34.34 28.05 -15.36
CA LEU A 571 33.22 28.84 -15.89
C LEU A 571 33.30 29.09 -17.40
N ASP A 572 34.48 28.98 -18.02
CA ASP A 572 34.65 29.07 -19.47
C ASP A 572 34.29 27.76 -20.22
N GLY A 573 33.88 26.72 -19.50
CA GLY A 573 33.53 25.40 -20.03
C GLY A 573 34.74 24.47 -20.24
N GLY A 574 35.97 24.95 -20.02
CA GLY A 574 37.18 24.12 -20.05
C GLY A 574 37.33 23.24 -18.80
N PRO A 575 38.06 22.11 -18.89
CA PRO A 575 38.32 21.25 -17.72
C PRO A 575 39.20 21.96 -16.68
N MET A 576 38.96 21.66 -15.40
CA MET A 576 39.83 22.10 -14.30
C MET A 576 41.22 21.48 -14.42
N THR A 577 42.27 22.28 -14.23
CA THR A 577 43.67 21.84 -14.16
C THR A 577 44.17 21.78 -12.70
N ASP A 578 45.30 21.12 -12.46
CA ASP A 578 45.94 21.09 -11.13
C ASP A 578 46.21 22.50 -10.58
N GLY A 579 46.57 23.45 -11.45
CA GLY A 579 46.76 24.85 -11.08
C GLY A 579 45.46 25.53 -10.62
N ASP A 580 44.33 25.23 -11.27
CA ASP A 580 43.03 25.79 -10.92
C ASP A 580 42.56 25.30 -9.53
N TRP A 581 42.78 24.03 -9.22
CA TRP A 581 42.43 23.44 -7.92
C TRP A 581 43.23 24.04 -6.76
N MET A 582 44.50 24.36 -7.01
CA MET A 582 45.41 24.90 -5.99
C MET A 582 45.42 26.43 -5.94
N HIS A 583 44.69 27.11 -6.83
CA HIS A 583 44.70 28.56 -6.90
C HIS A 583 44.02 29.18 -5.66
N PRO A 584 44.72 29.99 -4.84
CA PRO A 584 44.18 30.50 -3.57
C PRO A 584 42.90 31.32 -3.72
N GLY A 585 42.72 31.98 -4.87
CA GLY A 585 41.55 32.80 -5.21
C GLY A 585 40.47 32.07 -6.02
N ALA A 586 40.58 30.77 -6.30
CA ALA A 586 39.52 30.07 -7.03
C ALA A 586 38.27 29.95 -6.14
N ARG A 587 37.13 30.42 -6.66
CA ARG A 587 35.85 30.48 -5.94
C ARG A 587 34.68 29.89 -6.74
N SER A 588 34.96 29.32 -7.90
CA SER A 588 33.93 28.79 -8.78
C SER A 588 34.33 27.43 -9.33
N VAL A 589 33.38 26.52 -9.39
CA VAL A 589 33.55 25.23 -10.06
C VAL A 589 32.22 24.74 -10.61
N VAL A 590 32.30 24.00 -11.72
CA VAL A 590 31.16 23.35 -12.35
C VAL A 590 31.36 21.84 -12.26
N ALA A 591 30.42 21.16 -11.61
CA ALA A 591 30.37 19.70 -11.57
C ALA A 591 29.34 19.21 -12.60
N LEU A 592 29.79 18.51 -13.62
CA LEU A 592 28.93 17.84 -14.60
C LEU A 592 28.82 16.35 -14.22
N PHE A 593 27.71 15.95 -13.62
CA PHE A 593 27.41 14.58 -13.24
C PHE A 593 26.75 13.80 -14.37
N HIS A 594 27.08 12.51 -14.46
CA HIS A 594 26.44 11.56 -15.37
C HIS A 594 26.10 10.26 -14.64
N ALA A 595 24.84 9.81 -14.74
CA ALA A 595 24.44 8.47 -14.28
C ALA A 595 23.18 8.01 -15.01
N ALA A 596 23.12 6.74 -15.42
CA ALA A 596 21.95 6.13 -16.06
C ALA A 596 21.37 6.96 -17.25
N GLY A 597 22.25 7.58 -18.05
CA GLY A 597 21.85 8.42 -19.19
C GLY A 597 21.46 9.87 -18.86
N ASP A 598 21.23 10.19 -17.58
CA ASP A 598 20.95 11.52 -17.06
C ASP A 598 22.25 12.35 -16.94
N ARG A 599 22.20 13.64 -17.30
CA ARG A 599 23.32 14.59 -17.17
C ARG A 599 22.86 15.84 -16.47
N VAL A 600 23.45 16.13 -15.32
CA VAL A 600 23.15 17.33 -14.53
C VAL A 600 24.43 18.09 -14.28
N LEU A 601 24.42 19.37 -14.62
CA LEU A 601 25.47 20.32 -14.38
C LEU A 601 25.09 21.15 -13.14
N VAL A 602 25.97 21.18 -12.15
CA VAL A 602 25.83 21.99 -10.94
C VAL A 602 26.95 23.02 -10.90
N VAL A 603 26.57 24.28 -10.83
CA VAL A 603 27.50 25.42 -10.74
C VAL A 603 27.56 25.87 -9.31
N LEU A 604 28.76 25.96 -8.75
CA LEU A 604 29.01 26.43 -7.39
C LEU A 604 29.86 27.69 -7.52
N HIS A 605 29.23 28.86 -7.45
CA HIS A 605 29.88 30.15 -7.65
C HIS A 605 29.91 30.92 -6.32
N GLY A 606 30.99 30.76 -5.56
CA GLY A 606 31.21 31.37 -4.25
C GLY A 606 31.90 32.73 -4.29
N ASP A 607 32.11 33.33 -5.47
CA ASP A 607 32.71 34.66 -5.61
C ASP A 607 31.71 35.77 -5.23
N GLN A 608 32.23 36.94 -4.86
CA GLN A 608 31.45 38.14 -4.52
C GLN A 608 31.10 38.98 -5.77
N THR A 609 31.64 38.63 -6.93
CA THR A 609 31.41 39.31 -8.20
C THR A 609 30.48 38.51 -9.09
N GLU A 610 29.74 39.18 -9.98
CA GLU A 610 28.95 38.48 -11.01
C GLU A 610 29.87 37.76 -11.99
N ALA A 611 29.41 36.60 -12.48
CA ALA A 611 30.13 35.83 -13.47
C ALA A 611 29.20 35.30 -14.56
N THR A 612 29.78 34.67 -15.57
CA THR A 612 29.04 34.04 -16.66
C THR A 612 29.58 32.63 -16.87
N LEU A 613 28.68 31.66 -16.90
CA LEU A 613 29.00 30.28 -17.27
C LEU A 613 28.80 30.07 -18.77
N HIS A 614 29.84 29.61 -19.43
CA HIS A 614 29.77 29.01 -20.75
C HIS A 614 29.44 27.52 -20.60
N LEU A 615 28.18 27.17 -20.87
CA LEU A 615 27.71 25.78 -20.79
C LEU A 615 28.48 24.90 -21.80
N PRO A 616 28.87 23.66 -21.41
CA PRO A 616 29.41 22.71 -22.37
C PRO A 616 28.33 22.38 -23.42
N PRO A 617 28.73 21.99 -24.64
CA PRO A 617 27.75 21.63 -25.68
C PRO A 617 26.86 20.47 -25.20
N PRO A 618 25.53 20.56 -25.37
CA PRO A 618 24.65 19.44 -25.09
C PRO A 618 24.91 18.30 -26.10
N ARG A 619 24.54 17.07 -25.74
CA ARG A 619 24.49 15.92 -26.64
C ARG A 619 23.60 16.24 -27.84
N ALA A 620 23.88 15.58 -28.97
CA ALA A 620 23.06 15.74 -30.16
C ALA A 620 21.57 15.53 -29.82
N GLY A 621 20.70 16.45 -30.26
CA GLY A 621 19.27 16.41 -29.96
C GLY A 621 18.90 16.73 -28.50
N HIS A 622 19.78 17.38 -27.73
CA HIS A 622 19.53 17.83 -26.35
C HIS A 622 19.71 19.34 -26.17
N CYS A 623 19.15 19.91 -25.10
CA CYS A 623 19.43 21.25 -24.61
C CYS A 623 19.57 21.27 -23.08
N TRP A 624 20.21 22.32 -22.56
CA TRP A 624 20.29 22.54 -21.11
C TRP A 624 19.03 23.25 -20.62
N THR A 625 18.45 22.73 -19.53
CA THR A 625 17.32 23.33 -18.83
C THR A 625 17.74 23.65 -17.41
N LEU A 626 17.60 24.91 -17.00
CA LEU A 626 17.77 25.35 -15.62
C LEU A 626 16.62 24.77 -14.78
N ILE A 627 16.98 23.99 -13.76
CA ILE A 627 16.03 23.30 -12.87
C ILE A 627 16.10 23.82 -11.42
N ALA A 628 17.14 24.61 -11.08
CA ALA A 628 17.21 25.35 -9.82
C ALA A 628 18.21 26.52 -9.95
N ASP A 629 17.90 27.66 -9.35
CA ASP A 629 18.77 28.83 -9.23
C ASP A 629 18.62 29.43 -7.81
N SER A 630 19.71 29.49 -7.04
CA SER A 630 19.67 30.01 -5.68
C SER A 630 19.61 31.54 -5.62
N ALA A 631 19.96 32.23 -6.71
CA ALA A 631 19.86 33.69 -6.80
C ALA A 631 18.41 34.10 -7.05
N ASP A 632 17.73 33.42 -7.98
CA ASP A 632 16.31 33.59 -8.30
C ASP A 632 15.58 32.24 -8.21
N PRO A 633 14.97 31.91 -7.05
CA PRO A 633 14.29 30.65 -6.82
C PRO A 633 13.17 30.33 -7.82
N ALA A 634 12.58 31.34 -8.46
CA ALA A 634 11.48 31.18 -9.40
C ALA A 634 11.96 30.92 -10.84
N ARG A 635 13.27 31.06 -11.11
CA ARG A 635 13.84 30.97 -12.44
C ARG A 635 14.08 29.52 -12.85
N GLU A 636 13.38 29.07 -13.89
CA GLU A 636 13.51 27.76 -14.50
C GLU A 636 13.38 27.87 -16.03
N GLY A 637 13.80 26.82 -16.75
CA GLY A 637 13.57 26.70 -18.20
C GLY A 637 14.82 26.57 -19.06
N GLU A 638 14.64 26.50 -20.38
CA GLU A 638 15.71 26.29 -21.34
C GLU A 638 16.76 27.42 -21.28
N VAL A 639 18.04 27.06 -21.17
CA VAL A 639 19.14 28.03 -21.17
C VAL A 639 19.68 28.20 -22.59
N ARG A 640 19.53 29.40 -23.16
CA ARG A 640 20.01 29.76 -24.49
C ARG A 640 21.20 30.72 -24.39
N GLY A 641 22.39 30.19 -24.62
CA GLY A 641 23.64 30.95 -24.52
C GLY A 641 24.28 30.88 -23.13
N PRO A 642 25.24 31.77 -22.83
CA PRO A 642 25.92 31.79 -21.54
C PRO A 642 24.93 32.09 -20.39
N LEU A 643 25.08 31.39 -19.27
CA LEU A 643 24.23 31.56 -18.09
C LEU A 643 24.85 32.62 -17.17
N PRO A 644 24.18 33.77 -16.93
CA PRO A 644 24.65 34.73 -15.93
C PRO A 644 24.49 34.16 -14.53
N LEU A 645 25.51 34.36 -13.70
CA LEU A 645 25.58 33.93 -12.31
C LEU A 645 25.67 35.17 -11.41
N ALA A 646 24.72 35.30 -10.49
CA ALA A 646 24.80 36.31 -9.44
C ALA A 646 25.91 35.95 -8.45
N PRO A 647 26.46 36.91 -7.68
CA PRO A 647 27.43 36.61 -6.63
C PRO A 647 26.90 35.53 -5.68
N ARG A 648 27.78 34.63 -5.24
CA ARG A 648 27.49 33.63 -4.20
C ARG A 648 26.23 32.80 -4.50
N SER A 649 26.15 32.22 -5.69
CA SER A 649 24.98 31.49 -6.16
C SER A 649 25.30 30.07 -6.60
N VAL A 650 24.26 29.24 -6.62
CA VAL A 650 24.26 27.87 -7.10
C VAL A 650 23.17 27.71 -8.15
N ALA A 651 23.52 27.14 -9.29
CA ALA A 651 22.57 26.85 -10.36
C ALA A 651 22.69 25.40 -10.82
N TRP A 652 21.55 24.75 -11.05
CA TRP A 652 21.48 23.38 -11.54
C TRP A 652 20.86 23.38 -12.94
N CYS A 653 21.55 22.79 -13.90
CA CYS A 653 21.04 22.58 -15.25
C CYS A 653 20.97 21.08 -15.54
N ALA A 654 19.79 20.57 -15.88
CA ALA A 654 19.66 19.22 -16.41
C ALA A 654 19.69 19.26 -17.94
N GLU A 655 20.39 18.31 -18.53
CA GLU A 655 20.31 18.07 -19.96
C GLU A 655 19.04 17.28 -20.26
N ALA A 656 18.17 17.88 -21.05
CA ALA A 656 16.95 17.23 -21.52
C ALA A 656 17.00 17.10 -23.04
N PRO A 657 16.31 16.11 -23.64
CA PRO A 657 16.09 16.11 -25.09
C PRO A 657 15.58 17.48 -25.52
N SER A 658 16.19 18.08 -26.54
CA SER A 658 15.82 19.42 -26.97
C SER A 658 14.40 19.35 -27.50
N ALA A 659 13.47 19.89 -26.72
CA ALA A 659 12.09 19.98 -27.17
C ALA A 659 12.09 20.83 -28.45
N PRO A 660 11.42 20.39 -29.52
CA PRO A 660 11.02 21.33 -30.54
C PRO A 660 10.14 22.38 -29.87
N ARG A 661 10.66 23.61 -29.77
CA ARG A 661 10.00 24.90 -29.50
C ARG A 661 8.56 24.80 -28.96
N ALA A 662 8.38 25.08 -27.66
CA ALA A 662 7.11 25.10 -26.90
C ALA A 662 6.32 23.78 -27.06
N ALA A 663 6.09 23.03 -25.97
CA ALA A 663 5.36 21.77 -26.04
C ALA A 663 3.97 22.01 -26.65
N THR A 664 3.87 21.76 -27.94
CA THR A 664 2.63 21.65 -28.67
C THR A 664 2.01 20.35 -28.19
N ALA A 665 0.71 20.36 -27.92
CA ALA A 665 -0.06 19.14 -27.81
C ALA A 665 0.34 18.22 -28.99
N PRO A 666 0.44 16.90 -28.80
CA PRO A 666 0.66 16.01 -29.93
C PRO A 666 -0.37 16.36 -31.00
N ASP A 667 0.08 16.53 -32.24
CA ASP A 667 -0.88 16.71 -33.32
C ASP A 667 -1.82 15.49 -33.38
N THR A 668 -3.00 15.69 -33.94
CA THR A 668 -4.04 14.66 -33.97
C THR A 668 -3.55 13.38 -34.67
N ALA A 669 -2.56 13.47 -35.57
CA ALA A 669 -1.99 12.31 -36.27
C ALA A 669 -1.10 11.46 -35.35
N LEU A 670 -0.20 12.08 -34.59
CA LEU A 670 0.67 11.40 -33.62
C LEU A 670 -0.14 10.79 -32.48
N LEU A 671 -1.15 11.51 -31.98
CA LEU A 671 -2.05 10.97 -30.95
C LEU A 671 -2.84 9.78 -31.49
N ALA A 672 -3.33 9.84 -32.73
CA ALA A 672 -4.01 8.73 -33.38
C ALA A 672 -3.10 7.53 -33.64
N GLU A 673 -1.84 7.76 -34.01
CA GLU A 673 -0.84 6.70 -34.23
C GLU A 673 -0.51 5.97 -32.93
N LEU A 674 -0.30 6.70 -31.83
CA LEU A 674 -0.10 6.12 -30.51
C LEU A 674 -1.35 5.37 -30.01
N ALA A 675 -2.53 5.97 -30.15
CA ALA A 675 -3.80 5.32 -29.79
C ALA A 675 -3.95 3.98 -30.53
N ALA A 676 -3.72 3.97 -31.85
CA ALA A 676 -3.77 2.75 -32.64
C ALA A 676 -2.75 1.70 -32.19
N ALA A 677 -1.50 2.10 -31.88
CA ALA A 677 -0.47 1.21 -31.37
C ALA A 677 -0.80 0.63 -29.97
N ALA A 678 -1.54 1.39 -29.16
CA ALA A 678 -2.03 0.97 -27.85
C ALA A 678 -3.28 0.08 -27.93
N GLY A 679 -3.92 -0.04 -29.10
CA GLY A 679 -5.17 -0.77 -29.29
C GLY A 679 -6.42 0.08 -29.09
N ILE A 680 -6.31 1.40 -29.00
CA ILE A 680 -7.46 2.31 -28.83
C ILE A 680 -7.98 2.72 -30.21
N ALA A 681 -9.26 2.47 -30.47
CA ALA A 681 -9.92 2.96 -31.67
C ALA A 681 -10.06 4.49 -31.63
N THR A 682 -9.68 5.17 -32.70
CA THR A 682 -9.78 6.64 -32.83
C THR A 682 -11.13 7.11 -33.37
N ALA A 683 -11.93 6.19 -33.89
CA ALA A 683 -13.30 6.38 -34.31
C ALA A 683 -14.05 5.05 -34.25
N TRP A 684 -15.38 5.10 -34.19
CA TRP A 684 -16.24 3.94 -34.21
C TRP A 684 -17.52 4.21 -35.02
N HIS A 685 -18.24 3.16 -35.41
CA HIS A 685 -19.51 3.28 -36.13
C HIS A 685 -20.66 2.78 -35.24
N ASP A 686 -21.77 3.52 -35.23
CA ASP A 686 -23.02 3.01 -34.65
C ASP A 686 -23.69 1.99 -35.57
N ILE A 687 -24.80 1.40 -35.12
CA ILE A 687 -25.51 0.37 -35.88
C ILE A 687 -26.11 0.90 -37.20
N ALA A 688 -26.32 2.23 -37.31
CA ALA A 688 -26.78 2.88 -38.53
C ALA A 688 -25.63 3.16 -39.51
N GLY A 689 -24.39 2.83 -39.14
CA GLY A 689 -23.18 3.11 -39.93
C GLY A 689 -22.68 4.54 -39.79
N THR A 690 -23.21 5.34 -38.86
CA THR A 690 -22.72 6.70 -38.62
C THR A 690 -21.39 6.62 -37.89
N ARG A 691 -20.39 7.34 -38.41
CA ARG A 691 -19.04 7.38 -37.83
C ARG A 691 -18.96 8.43 -36.72
N HIS A 692 -18.54 8.01 -35.54
CA HIS A 692 -18.27 8.83 -34.36
C HIS A 692 -16.76 8.94 -34.14
N ALA A 693 -16.24 10.16 -34.05
CA ALA A 693 -14.84 10.40 -33.72
C ALA A 693 -14.66 10.41 -32.19
N VAL A 694 -13.58 9.80 -31.71
CA VAL A 694 -13.30 9.73 -30.27
C VAL A 694 -12.69 11.06 -29.80
N PRO A 695 -13.17 11.67 -28.70
CA PRO A 695 -12.59 12.89 -28.17
C PRO A 695 -11.11 12.71 -27.79
N GLU A 696 -10.26 13.70 -28.09
CA GLU A 696 -8.84 13.62 -27.75
C GLU A 696 -8.59 13.47 -26.23
N GLY A 697 -9.46 14.05 -25.40
CA GLY A 697 -9.41 13.89 -23.95
C GLY A 697 -9.59 12.42 -23.52
N THR A 698 -10.52 11.71 -24.15
CA THR A 698 -10.72 10.27 -23.95
C THR A 698 -9.48 9.47 -24.38
N LEU A 699 -8.88 9.82 -25.52
CA LEU A 699 -7.64 9.18 -26.00
C LEU A 699 -6.49 9.37 -25.02
N ARG A 700 -6.24 10.61 -24.55
CA ARG A 700 -5.17 10.92 -23.58
C ARG A 700 -5.40 10.22 -22.24
N ALA A 701 -6.63 10.21 -21.73
CA ALA A 701 -6.96 9.55 -20.48
C ALA A 701 -6.72 8.03 -20.55
N LEU A 702 -7.17 7.36 -21.62
CA LEU A 702 -6.93 5.92 -21.81
C LEU A 702 -5.45 5.60 -22.00
N LEU A 703 -4.74 6.42 -22.77
CA LEU A 703 -3.29 6.28 -22.94
C LEU A 703 -2.55 6.43 -21.61
N GLY A 704 -2.94 7.39 -20.78
CA GLY A 704 -2.42 7.54 -19.41
C GLY A 704 -2.69 6.31 -18.54
N ALA A 705 -3.91 5.77 -18.56
CA ALA A 705 -4.27 4.57 -17.80
C ALA A 705 -3.56 3.29 -18.29
N LEU A 706 -3.08 3.27 -19.53
CA LEU A 706 -2.25 2.19 -20.09
C LEU A 706 -0.73 2.43 -19.90
N ASP A 707 -0.33 3.39 -19.06
CA ASP A 707 1.07 3.79 -18.83
C ASP A 707 1.80 4.27 -20.11
N LEU A 708 1.05 4.95 -20.98
CA LEU A 708 1.49 5.53 -22.24
C LEU A 708 1.19 7.04 -22.26
N PRO A 709 1.79 7.86 -21.38
CA PRO A 709 1.50 9.29 -21.30
C PRO A 709 1.63 9.99 -22.66
N ALA A 710 0.71 10.91 -22.93
CA ALA A 710 0.58 11.60 -24.22
C ALA A 710 0.14 13.07 -24.06
N GLU A 711 0.47 13.71 -22.93
CA GLU A 711 0.15 15.14 -22.70
C GLU A 711 0.98 16.06 -23.60
N THR A 712 2.14 15.60 -24.07
CA THR A 712 3.01 16.33 -25.00
C THR A 712 3.40 15.49 -26.21
N ALA A 713 3.74 16.13 -27.33
CA ALA A 713 4.23 15.43 -28.53
C ALA A 713 5.48 14.56 -28.24
N ILE A 714 6.31 14.93 -27.27
CA ILE A 714 7.48 14.14 -26.85
C ILE A 714 7.03 12.89 -26.11
N GLN A 715 6.19 13.05 -25.08
CA GLN A 715 5.62 11.92 -24.35
C GLN A 715 4.92 10.94 -25.30
N ALA A 716 4.14 11.45 -26.26
CA ALA A 716 3.44 10.61 -27.22
C ALA A 716 4.42 9.82 -28.13
N ARG A 717 5.52 10.43 -28.58
CA ARG A 717 6.55 9.73 -29.38
C ARG A 717 7.31 8.69 -28.55
N ASP A 718 7.66 9.01 -27.30
CA ASP A 718 8.35 8.07 -26.42
C ASP A 718 7.47 6.88 -26.07
N SER A 719 6.20 7.14 -25.75
CA SER A 719 5.19 6.11 -25.51
C SER A 719 4.98 5.24 -26.75
N LEU A 720 4.94 5.84 -27.95
CA LEU A 720 4.84 5.10 -29.21
C LEU A 720 6.09 4.25 -29.47
N ALA A 721 7.28 4.77 -29.19
CA ALA A 721 8.53 4.03 -29.33
C ALA A 721 8.61 2.85 -28.35
N ARG A 722 8.25 3.04 -27.06
CA ARG A 722 8.16 1.95 -26.06
C ARG A 722 7.17 0.87 -26.51
N ARG A 723 5.99 1.28 -26.98
CA ARG A 723 4.97 0.32 -27.45
C ARG A 723 5.45 -0.45 -28.67
N ARG A 724 6.13 0.19 -29.62
CA ARG A 724 6.73 -0.47 -30.79
C ARG A 724 7.89 -1.39 -30.44
N ALA A 725 8.67 -1.05 -29.42
CA ALA A 725 9.79 -1.86 -28.95
C ALA A 725 9.33 -3.14 -28.23
N THR A 726 8.12 -3.12 -27.67
CA THR A 726 7.50 -4.31 -27.07
C THR A 726 7.15 -5.30 -28.17
N ARG A 727 8.00 -6.32 -28.37
CA ARG A 727 7.70 -7.41 -29.32
C ARG A 727 6.43 -8.12 -28.86
N ARG A 728 5.36 -8.03 -29.65
CA ARG A 728 4.24 -8.96 -29.53
C ARG A 728 4.77 -10.37 -29.70
N ALA A 729 4.39 -11.28 -28.80
CA ALA A 729 4.64 -12.69 -29.01
C ALA A 729 4.07 -13.10 -30.38
N THR A 730 4.74 -14.00 -31.09
CA THR A 730 4.16 -14.59 -32.31
C THR A 730 2.77 -15.12 -31.99
N ALA A 731 1.78 -14.71 -32.77
CA ALA A 731 0.39 -15.08 -32.55
C ALA A 731 0.28 -16.60 -32.40
N PRO A 732 -0.26 -17.11 -31.27
CA PRO A 732 -0.33 -18.54 -31.05
C PRO A 732 -1.25 -19.19 -32.07
N THR A 733 -0.98 -20.45 -32.42
CA THR A 733 -1.90 -21.23 -33.24
C THR A 733 -3.20 -21.43 -32.47
N ILE A 734 -4.28 -20.86 -33.00
CA ILE A 734 -5.61 -20.98 -32.40
C ILE A 734 -6.09 -22.42 -32.58
N GLY A 735 -6.33 -23.09 -31.45
CA GLY A 735 -6.94 -24.41 -31.43
C GLY A 735 -8.46 -24.35 -31.59
N HIS A 736 -9.11 -25.51 -31.55
CA HIS A 736 -10.55 -25.66 -31.45
C HIS A 736 -10.97 -25.90 -29.99
N CYS A 737 -12.08 -25.32 -29.55
CA CYS A 737 -12.73 -25.65 -28.29
C CYS A 737 -13.23 -27.09 -28.30
N ALA A 738 -13.60 -27.61 -27.12
CA ALA A 738 -14.26 -28.90 -27.00
C ALA A 738 -15.61 -28.86 -27.76
N PRO A 739 -15.98 -29.93 -28.49
CA PRO A 739 -17.23 -29.97 -29.23
C PRO A 739 -18.44 -30.00 -28.28
N PRO A 740 -19.61 -29.50 -28.72
CA PRO A 740 -20.85 -29.66 -27.96
C PRO A 740 -21.30 -31.13 -27.91
N PRO A 741 -22.33 -31.45 -27.10
CA PRO A 741 -22.97 -32.76 -27.14
C PRO A 741 -23.38 -33.17 -28.57
N GLU A 742 -23.20 -34.45 -28.93
CA GLU A 742 -23.52 -34.95 -30.27
C GLU A 742 -25.03 -34.87 -30.58
N GLY A 743 -25.34 -34.44 -31.80
CA GLY A 743 -26.70 -34.30 -32.33
C GLY A 743 -27.39 -33.01 -31.87
N ARG A 744 -28.60 -32.77 -32.40
CA ARG A 744 -29.45 -31.64 -31.96
C ARG A 744 -30.03 -31.98 -30.59
N ARG A 745 -29.77 -31.12 -29.60
CA ARG A 745 -30.23 -31.30 -28.22
C ARG A 745 -30.93 -30.05 -27.70
N PHE A 746 -31.78 -30.21 -26.70
CA PHE A 746 -32.33 -29.07 -25.97
C PHE A 746 -31.78 -28.97 -24.55
N GLY A 747 -31.75 -27.76 -23.99
CA GLY A 747 -31.41 -27.49 -22.61
C GLY A 747 -32.39 -26.52 -21.97
N VAL A 748 -32.42 -26.48 -20.64
CA VAL A 748 -33.28 -25.56 -19.88
C VAL A 748 -32.39 -24.57 -19.15
N VAL A 749 -32.61 -23.28 -19.37
CA VAL A 749 -31.87 -22.20 -18.72
C VAL A 749 -32.72 -21.67 -17.58
N ALA A 750 -32.15 -21.61 -16.37
CA ALA A 750 -32.85 -21.17 -15.18
C ALA A 750 -31.95 -20.29 -14.30
N GLN A 751 -32.59 -19.36 -13.59
CA GLN A 751 -31.93 -18.58 -12.55
C GLN A 751 -31.92 -19.39 -11.25
N THR A 752 -30.74 -19.79 -10.74
CA THR A 752 -30.67 -20.65 -9.54
C THR A 752 -31.42 -20.04 -8.37
N PHE A 753 -31.26 -18.74 -8.11
CA PHE A 753 -31.93 -18.04 -7.02
C PHE A 753 -33.47 -18.03 -7.14
N ALA A 754 -34.00 -18.16 -8.37
CA ALA A 754 -35.43 -18.10 -8.65
C ALA A 754 -36.14 -19.44 -8.45
N LEU A 755 -35.38 -20.55 -8.40
CA LEU A 755 -35.93 -21.88 -8.21
C LEU A 755 -36.60 -22.04 -6.84
N ARG A 756 -37.50 -23.02 -6.74
CA ARG A 756 -38.19 -23.37 -5.50
C ARG A 756 -38.17 -24.85 -5.23
N HIS A 757 -38.20 -25.21 -3.95
CA HIS A 757 -38.55 -26.57 -3.51
C HIS A 757 -39.20 -26.53 -2.13
N ALA A 758 -39.83 -27.64 -1.72
CA ALA A 758 -40.66 -27.68 -0.51
C ALA A 758 -39.94 -27.26 0.78
N ALA A 759 -38.62 -27.43 0.84
CA ALA A 759 -37.78 -27.13 2.00
C ALA A 759 -36.78 -25.98 1.71
N ASP A 760 -37.01 -25.17 0.67
CA ASP A 760 -36.10 -24.08 0.35
C ASP A 760 -36.07 -23.02 1.46
N GLN A 761 -35.00 -22.23 1.50
CA GLN A 761 -34.76 -21.28 2.58
C GLN A 761 -35.15 -19.85 2.20
N GLY A 762 -36.14 -19.68 1.31
CA GLY A 762 -36.55 -18.37 0.78
C GLY A 762 -35.80 -17.93 -0.48
N ILE A 763 -34.88 -18.76 -0.96
CA ILE A 763 -34.12 -18.58 -2.20
C ILE A 763 -33.94 -19.96 -2.84
N GLY A 764 -33.87 -20.02 -4.17
CA GLY A 764 -33.41 -21.23 -4.84
C GLY A 764 -31.93 -21.50 -4.55
N ASP A 765 -31.63 -22.74 -4.20
CA ASP A 765 -30.31 -23.21 -3.76
C ASP A 765 -29.76 -24.30 -4.71
N TYR A 766 -28.54 -24.77 -4.47
CA TYR A 766 -27.95 -25.86 -5.26
C TYR A 766 -28.75 -27.18 -5.16
N GLY A 767 -29.53 -27.37 -4.09
CA GLY A 767 -30.48 -28.49 -3.96
C GLY A 767 -31.66 -28.35 -4.92
N ALA A 768 -32.23 -27.14 -5.05
CA ALA A 768 -33.25 -26.80 -6.04
C ALA A 768 -32.73 -27.05 -7.47
N LEU A 769 -31.47 -26.68 -7.72
CA LEU A 769 -30.82 -26.92 -8.99
C LEU A 769 -30.64 -28.42 -9.28
N ALA A 770 -30.21 -29.21 -8.30
CA ALA A 770 -30.09 -30.65 -8.45
C ALA A 770 -31.44 -31.31 -8.81
N ARG A 771 -32.54 -30.85 -8.19
CA ARG A 771 -33.91 -31.30 -8.49
C ARG A 771 -34.33 -30.94 -9.92
N LEU A 772 -34.08 -29.69 -10.33
CA LEU A 772 -34.34 -29.26 -11.70
C LEU A 772 -33.55 -30.11 -12.71
N ALA A 773 -32.26 -30.34 -12.45
CA ALA A 773 -31.38 -31.11 -13.32
C ALA A 773 -31.86 -32.57 -13.47
N ALA A 774 -32.26 -33.20 -12.37
CA ALA A 774 -32.83 -34.55 -12.40
C ALA A 774 -34.16 -34.58 -13.19
N ALA A 775 -35.08 -33.66 -12.91
CA ALA A 775 -36.38 -33.59 -13.58
C ALA A 775 -36.26 -33.33 -15.08
N ALA A 776 -35.38 -32.40 -15.47
CA ALA A 776 -35.10 -32.06 -16.85
C ALA A 776 -34.42 -33.22 -17.60
N GLY A 777 -33.50 -33.93 -16.95
CA GLY A 777 -32.84 -35.13 -17.51
C GLY A 777 -33.87 -36.20 -17.90
N VAL A 778 -34.86 -36.48 -17.03
CA VAL A 778 -35.96 -37.43 -17.33
C VAL A 778 -36.80 -36.97 -18.54
N ARG A 779 -36.81 -35.67 -18.86
CA ARG A 779 -37.54 -35.12 -20.02
C ARG A 779 -36.69 -35.04 -21.29
N GLY A 780 -35.43 -35.48 -21.25
CA GLY A 780 -34.51 -35.53 -22.38
C GLY A 780 -33.66 -34.28 -22.56
N ALA A 781 -33.60 -33.38 -21.57
CA ALA A 781 -32.70 -32.23 -21.64
C ALA A 781 -31.24 -32.70 -21.61
N ALA A 782 -30.37 -32.07 -22.40
CA ALA A 782 -28.95 -32.38 -22.45
C ALA A 782 -28.08 -31.46 -21.58
N LEU A 783 -28.61 -30.31 -21.15
CA LEU A 783 -27.91 -29.34 -20.31
C LEU A 783 -28.90 -28.54 -19.45
N ILE A 784 -28.42 -28.05 -18.31
CA ILE A 784 -29.09 -27.02 -17.50
C ILE A 784 -28.26 -25.76 -17.48
N GLY A 785 -28.79 -24.71 -18.09
CA GLY A 785 -28.21 -23.38 -18.10
C GLY A 785 -28.46 -22.62 -16.81
N LEU A 786 -27.44 -21.91 -16.35
CA LEU A 786 -27.47 -21.13 -15.12
C LEU A 786 -27.09 -19.68 -15.41
N SER A 787 -27.67 -18.74 -14.66
CA SER A 787 -26.97 -17.48 -14.43
C SER A 787 -25.65 -17.71 -13.69
N PRO A 788 -24.70 -16.77 -13.78
CA PRO A 788 -23.41 -16.94 -13.14
C PRO A 788 -23.56 -17.14 -11.62
N PRO A 789 -23.08 -18.26 -11.04
CA PRO A 789 -23.13 -18.49 -9.60
C PRO A 789 -21.97 -17.79 -8.87
N HIS A 790 -21.51 -16.66 -9.40
CA HIS A 790 -20.35 -15.91 -8.92
C HIS A 790 -20.58 -15.34 -7.52
N ALA A 791 -19.53 -15.26 -6.72
CA ALA A 791 -19.60 -14.69 -5.38
C ALA A 791 -19.98 -13.19 -5.42
N LEU A 792 -21.08 -12.82 -4.79
CA LEU A 792 -21.59 -11.46 -4.63
C LEU A 792 -20.90 -10.74 -3.45
N MET A 793 -21.33 -9.50 -3.17
CA MET A 793 -20.77 -8.70 -2.08
C MET A 793 -21.06 -9.34 -0.70
N PRO A 794 -20.07 -9.49 0.20
CA PRO A 794 -20.26 -10.16 1.48
C PRO A 794 -21.26 -9.51 2.45
N VAL A 795 -21.34 -8.17 2.46
CA VAL A 795 -22.13 -7.39 3.43
C VAL A 795 -23.21 -6.49 2.82
N GLU A 796 -23.17 -6.22 1.51
CA GLU A 796 -24.17 -5.43 0.78
C GLU A 796 -25.12 -6.33 -0.02
N ARG A 797 -25.84 -7.20 0.69
CA ARG A 797 -26.60 -8.33 0.09
C ARG A 797 -27.75 -7.92 -0.84
N GLU A 798 -28.14 -6.65 -0.88
CA GLU A 798 -29.10 -6.11 -1.85
C GLU A 798 -28.50 -5.93 -3.26
N ARG A 799 -27.16 -5.93 -3.40
CA ARG A 799 -26.46 -5.93 -4.70
C ARG A 799 -26.49 -7.34 -5.32
N ALA A 800 -27.67 -7.71 -5.82
CA ALA A 800 -28.01 -9.08 -6.22
C ALA A 800 -27.67 -9.46 -7.67
N SER A 801 -27.07 -8.56 -8.45
CA SER A 801 -26.78 -8.84 -9.87
C SER A 801 -25.67 -9.89 -10.02
N PRO A 802 -25.92 -11.05 -10.65
CA PRO A 802 -24.89 -12.05 -10.92
C PRO A 802 -23.88 -11.59 -11.99
N TYR A 803 -24.15 -10.48 -12.68
CA TYR A 803 -23.28 -9.86 -13.67
C TYR A 803 -22.46 -8.68 -13.11
N GLN A 804 -22.63 -8.35 -11.82
CA GLN A 804 -21.74 -7.46 -11.07
C GLN A 804 -21.26 -8.13 -9.76
N PRO A 805 -20.60 -9.31 -9.84
CA PRO A 805 -20.16 -10.04 -8.67
C PRO A 805 -18.95 -9.40 -7.99
N SER A 806 -18.70 -9.75 -6.74
CA SER A 806 -17.45 -9.42 -6.04
C SER A 806 -16.25 -10.13 -6.69
N ASP A 807 -16.40 -11.40 -7.05
CA ASP A 807 -15.37 -12.17 -7.75
C ASP A 807 -15.95 -13.28 -8.63
N ARG A 808 -15.50 -13.36 -9.88
CA ARG A 808 -15.99 -14.33 -10.88
C ARG A 808 -15.35 -15.71 -10.81
N ARG A 809 -14.33 -15.90 -9.96
CA ARG A 809 -13.63 -17.18 -9.77
C ARG A 809 -14.27 -18.03 -8.67
N PHE A 810 -15.01 -17.40 -7.75
CA PHE A 810 -15.56 -18.02 -6.55
C PHE A 810 -17.09 -18.10 -6.58
N LEU A 811 -17.67 -18.99 -5.78
CA LEU A 811 -19.08 -19.33 -5.82
C LEU A 811 -19.87 -18.62 -4.71
N GLU A 812 -21.12 -18.26 -4.98
CA GLU A 812 -21.99 -17.55 -4.04
C GLU A 812 -22.48 -18.47 -2.89
N PRO A 813 -22.12 -18.17 -1.61
CA PRO A 813 -22.56 -18.98 -0.47
C PRO A 813 -24.04 -18.88 -0.12
N VAL A 814 -24.76 -17.82 -0.51
CA VAL A 814 -26.21 -17.72 -0.25
C VAL A 814 -27.02 -18.80 -0.99
N LEU A 815 -26.45 -19.39 -2.04
CA LEU A 815 -27.05 -20.47 -2.82
C LEU A 815 -26.85 -21.86 -2.19
N LEU A 816 -26.18 -21.97 -1.04
CA LEU A 816 -26.04 -23.25 -0.32
C LEU A 816 -27.37 -23.75 0.23
N ASP A 817 -27.69 -25.03 0.01
CA ASP A 817 -28.72 -25.72 0.76
C ASP A 817 -28.16 -26.09 2.14
N VAL A 818 -28.51 -25.31 3.15
CA VAL A 818 -28.00 -25.51 4.53
C VAL A 818 -28.59 -26.76 5.21
N THR A 819 -29.61 -27.39 4.60
CA THR A 819 -30.18 -28.65 5.09
C THR A 819 -29.41 -29.88 4.62
N ALA A 820 -28.56 -29.71 3.59
CA ALA A 820 -27.80 -30.77 2.94
C ALA A 820 -26.28 -30.49 2.97
N LEU A 821 -25.77 -29.98 4.10
CA LEU A 821 -24.33 -29.73 4.27
C LEU A 821 -23.56 -31.07 4.41
N PRO A 822 -22.62 -31.38 3.49
CA PRO A 822 -21.86 -32.62 3.54
C PRO A 822 -21.02 -32.71 4.83
N ASP A 823 -20.83 -33.94 5.31
CA ASP A 823 -20.03 -34.33 6.49
C ASP A 823 -20.53 -33.83 7.86
N VAL A 824 -21.18 -32.65 7.93
CA VAL A 824 -21.56 -32.00 9.20
C VAL A 824 -23.07 -31.77 9.37
N GLY A 825 -23.91 -32.03 8.36
CA GLY A 825 -25.36 -31.84 8.46
C GLY A 825 -26.01 -32.63 9.61
N GLY A 826 -25.41 -33.77 9.98
CA GLY A 826 -25.84 -34.59 11.13
C GLY A 826 -25.30 -34.15 12.50
N ALA A 827 -24.53 -33.08 12.59
CA ALA A 827 -24.01 -32.61 13.88
C ALA A 827 -25.14 -32.03 14.76
N PRO A 828 -25.19 -32.32 16.07
CA PRO A 828 -26.25 -31.79 16.96
C PRO A 828 -26.38 -30.28 16.92
N ALA A 829 -25.27 -29.55 16.87
CA ALA A 829 -25.24 -28.09 16.80
C ALA A 829 -25.85 -27.56 15.49
N VAL A 830 -25.59 -28.23 14.36
CA VAL A 830 -26.14 -27.86 13.05
C VAL A 830 -27.65 -28.10 13.01
N ARG A 831 -28.13 -29.25 13.52
CA ARG A 831 -29.57 -29.53 13.63
C ARG A 831 -30.29 -28.51 14.52
N ALA A 832 -29.69 -28.11 15.64
CA ALA A 832 -30.25 -27.10 16.51
C ALA A 832 -30.33 -25.73 15.82
N ALA A 833 -29.28 -25.33 15.10
CA ALA A 833 -29.29 -24.08 14.33
C ALA A 833 -30.33 -24.09 13.20
N LEU A 834 -30.49 -25.22 12.49
CA LEU A 834 -31.54 -25.40 11.49
C LEU A 834 -32.94 -25.27 12.08
N ALA A 835 -33.21 -25.95 13.21
CA ALA A 835 -34.50 -25.86 13.88
C ALA A 835 -34.82 -24.43 14.35
N ALA A 836 -33.80 -23.68 14.78
CA ALA A 836 -33.96 -22.28 15.18
C ALA A 836 -34.22 -21.34 13.97
N ALA A 837 -33.64 -21.64 12.80
CA ALA A 837 -33.81 -20.84 11.59
C ALA A 837 -35.11 -21.16 10.82
N GLU A 838 -35.71 -22.35 10.99
CA GLU A 838 -36.87 -22.78 10.22
C GLU A 838 -38.07 -21.83 10.24
N PRO A 839 -38.47 -21.18 11.37
CA PRO A 839 -39.56 -20.21 11.34
C PRO A 839 -39.30 -19.05 10.37
N VAL A 840 -38.04 -18.60 10.26
CA VAL A 840 -37.62 -17.55 9.33
C VAL A 840 -37.63 -18.09 7.89
N PHE A 841 -37.07 -19.28 7.66
CA PHE A 841 -37.10 -19.92 6.34
C PHE A 841 -38.52 -20.15 5.83
N ALA A 842 -39.43 -20.62 6.68
CA ALA A 842 -40.83 -20.83 6.33
C ALA A 842 -41.53 -19.53 5.92
N ALA A 843 -41.26 -18.41 6.61
CA ALA A 843 -41.79 -17.10 6.26
C ALA A 843 -41.25 -16.62 4.90
N LEU A 844 -39.94 -16.76 4.67
CA LEU A 844 -39.29 -16.33 3.41
C LEU A 844 -39.69 -17.20 2.21
N ARG A 845 -39.91 -18.51 2.42
CA ARG A 845 -40.30 -19.49 1.37
C ARG A 845 -41.58 -19.09 0.63
N GLY A 846 -42.52 -18.42 1.29
CA GLY A 846 -43.76 -17.94 0.67
C GLY A 846 -43.61 -16.70 -0.23
N GLY A 847 -42.50 -15.97 -0.15
CA GLY A 847 -42.31 -14.71 -0.88
C GLY A 847 -42.20 -14.90 -2.40
N ALA A 848 -42.71 -13.92 -3.17
CA ALA A 848 -42.53 -13.86 -4.63
C ALA A 848 -41.15 -13.31 -5.04
N LEU A 849 -40.49 -12.61 -4.13
CA LEU A 849 -39.15 -12.05 -4.30
C LEU A 849 -38.20 -12.65 -3.25
N VAL A 850 -36.92 -12.75 -3.60
CA VAL A 850 -35.84 -13.11 -2.69
C VAL A 850 -35.46 -11.91 -1.82
N ASP A 851 -35.48 -12.11 -0.52
CA ASP A 851 -34.93 -11.18 0.47
C ASP A 851 -33.51 -11.64 0.84
N TYR A 852 -32.52 -11.22 0.04
CA TYR A 852 -31.13 -11.64 0.19
C TYR A 852 -30.55 -11.36 1.59
N PRO A 853 -30.73 -10.17 2.20
CA PRO A 853 -30.29 -9.92 3.58
C PRO A 853 -30.88 -10.88 4.61
N SER A 854 -32.20 -11.10 4.58
CA SER A 854 -32.88 -11.99 5.55
C SER A 854 -32.48 -13.45 5.35
N VAL A 855 -32.39 -13.91 4.10
CA VAL A 855 -31.93 -15.25 3.75
C VAL A 855 -30.49 -15.47 4.22
N TRP A 856 -29.58 -14.55 3.93
CA TRP A 856 -28.18 -14.67 4.34
C TRP A 856 -28.03 -14.70 5.86
N THR A 857 -28.73 -13.80 6.57
CA THR A 857 -28.70 -13.74 8.03
C THR A 857 -29.12 -15.08 8.65
N ALA A 858 -30.21 -15.67 8.17
CA ALA A 858 -30.70 -16.96 8.67
C ALA A 858 -29.77 -18.14 8.30
N LYS A 859 -29.22 -18.17 7.08
CA LYS A 859 -28.26 -19.20 6.66
C LYS A 859 -26.92 -19.11 7.38
N ARG A 860 -26.41 -17.90 7.65
CA ARG A 860 -25.10 -17.66 8.27
C ARG A 860 -24.99 -18.36 9.63
N GLY A 861 -26.02 -18.29 10.47
CA GLY A 861 -26.03 -18.96 11.78
C GLY A 861 -25.86 -20.49 11.67
N VAL A 862 -26.49 -21.11 10.66
CA VAL A 862 -26.35 -22.55 10.39
C VAL A 862 -24.95 -22.87 9.85
N LEU A 863 -24.44 -22.04 8.94
CA LEU A 863 -23.11 -22.22 8.34
C LEU A 863 -21.99 -22.07 9.38
N GLU A 864 -22.11 -21.14 10.33
CA GLU A 864 -21.15 -20.99 11.44
C GLU A 864 -21.20 -22.20 12.39
N ALA A 865 -22.38 -22.77 12.64
CA ALA A 865 -22.52 -24.02 13.38
C ALA A 865 -21.88 -25.21 12.63
N ALA A 866 -22.04 -25.25 11.31
CA ALA A 866 -21.43 -26.26 10.45
C ALA A 866 -19.91 -26.15 10.43
N PHE A 867 -19.36 -24.94 10.32
CA PHE A 867 -17.93 -24.68 10.40
C PHE A 867 -17.33 -25.14 11.74
N ARG A 868 -17.97 -24.80 12.87
CA ARG A 868 -17.53 -25.25 14.20
C ARG A 868 -17.61 -26.77 14.39
N ALA A 869 -18.42 -27.48 13.60
CA ALA A 869 -18.54 -28.92 13.64
C ALA A 869 -17.48 -29.65 12.77
N LEU A 870 -16.71 -28.93 11.94
CA LEU A 870 -15.65 -29.51 11.12
C LEU A 870 -14.44 -29.88 12.00
N PRO A 871 -13.83 -31.07 11.80
CA PRO A 871 -12.53 -31.38 12.37
C PRO A 871 -11.46 -30.36 11.94
N ALA A 872 -10.50 -30.06 12.81
CA ALA A 872 -9.45 -29.06 12.53
C ALA A 872 -8.59 -29.40 11.29
N ASP A 873 -8.48 -30.68 10.95
CA ASP A 873 -7.78 -31.21 9.78
C ASP A 873 -8.73 -31.50 8.61
N HIS A 874 -9.94 -30.95 8.57
CA HIS A 874 -10.88 -31.23 7.49
C HIS A 874 -10.38 -30.67 6.14
N ALA A 875 -10.74 -31.33 5.02
CA ALA A 875 -10.33 -30.89 3.67
C ALA A 875 -10.80 -29.47 3.33
N ALA A 876 -11.97 -29.08 3.85
CA ALA A 876 -12.53 -27.73 3.74
C ALA A 876 -11.66 -26.64 4.38
N LEU A 877 -10.72 -27.01 5.26
CA LEU A 877 -9.83 -26.09 5.99
C LEU A 877 -8.40 -26.09 5.45
N ARG A 878 -8.08 -27.00 4.51
CA ARG A 878 -6.73 -27.15 3.90
C ARG A 878 -6.52 -26.31 2.64
N ALA A 879 -7.57 -25.70 2.10
CA ALA A 879 -7.57 -25.11 0.75
C ALA A 879 -6.93 -23.71 0.62
N LEU A 880 -6.25 -23.19 1.65
CA LEU A 880 -5.66 -21.83 1.62
C LEU A 880 -4.27 -21.75 0.97
N ASP A 881 -3.73 -22.86 0.45
CA ASP A 881 -2.46 -22.86 -0.30
C ASP A 881 -2.60 -22.20 -1.69
N ASP A 882 -3.84 -22.06 -2.20
CA ASP A 882 -4.14 -21.25 -3.38
C ASP A 882 -4.22 -19.77 -2.99
N SER A 883 -3.29 -18.96 -3.51
CA SER A 883 -3.21 -17.53 -3.20
C SER A 883 -4.48 -16.76 -3.57
N ALA A 884 -5.16 -17.12 -4.66
CA ALA A 884 -6.39 -16.43 -5.08
C ALA A 884 -7.54 -16.72 -4.12
N LEU A 885 -7.69 -17.99 -3.68
CA LEU A 885 -8.71 -18.35 -2.70
C LEU A 885 -8.40 -17.72 -1.33
N ALA A 886 -7.13 -17.70 -0.92
CA ALA A 886 -6.71 -17.03 0.31
C ALA A 886 -7.02 -15.52 0.28
N ASP A 887 -6.75 -14.85 -0.83
CA ASP A 887 -7.07 -13.43 -1.02
C ASP A 887 -8.59 -13.19 -0.96
N PHE A 888 -9.39 -13.99 -1.66
CA PHE A 888 -10.86 -13.88 -1.63
C PHE A 888 -11.43 -14.10 -0.23
N CYS A 889 -10.99 -15.15 0.48
CA CYS A 889 -11.44 -15.42 1.84
C CYS A 889 -11.00 -14.32 2.82
N THR A 890 -9.81 -13.74 2.60
CA THR A 890 -9.35 -12.57 3.37
C THR A 890 -10.24 -11.36 3.11
N PHE A 891 -10.56 -11.05 1.85
CA PHE A 891 -11.46 -9.97 1.49
C PHE A 891 -12.83 -10.13 2.15
N ALA A 892 -13.41 -11.34 2.09
CA ALA A 892 -14.71 -11.62 2.68
C ALA A 892 -14.71 -11.45 4.21
N ALA A 893 -13.65 -11.88 4.89
CA ALA A 893 -13.46 -11.68 6.32
C ALA A 893 -13.27 -10.20 6.68
N LEU A 894 -12.52 -9.44 5.86
CA LEU A 894 -12.37 -7.99 6.03
C LEU A 894 -13.71 -7.27 5.87
N ALA A 895 -14.50 -7.64 4.86
CA ALA A 895 -15.83 -7.09 4.65
C ALA A 895 -16.77 -7.38 5.82
N ASP A 896 -16.78 -8.60 6.35
CA ASP A 896 -17.55 -8.96 7.55
C ASP A 896 -17.15 -8.12 8.78
N ARG A 897 -15.86 -7.83 8.93
CA ARG A 897 -15.30 -7.08 10.07
C ARG A 897 -15.58 -5.57 9.97
N HIS A 898 -15.39 -5.00 8.78
CA HIS A 898 -15.29 -3.55 8.58
C HIS A 898 -16.42 -2.96 7.71
N GLY A 899 -17.30 -3.80 7.16
CA GLY A 899 -18.34 -3.36 6.24
C GLY A 899 -17.83 -3.22 4.80
N PRO A 900 -18.48 -2.39 3.96
CA PRO A 900 -18.09 -2.22 2.55
C PRO A 900 -16.67 -1.66 2.43
N ARG A 901 -15.98 -1.94 1.31
CA ARG A 901 -14.55 -1.62 1.12
C ARG A 901 -14.21 -0.16 1.39
N GLY A 902 -15.10 0.77 1.05
CA GLY A 902 -14.91 2.21 1.31
C GLY A 902 -14.87 2.61 2.79
N ALA A 903 -15.31 1.72 3.70
CA ALA A 903 -15.29 1.93 5.15
C ALA A 903 -14.07 1.29 5.85
N TRP A 904 -13.19 0.62 5.09
CA TRP A 904 -12.05 -0.08 5.67
C TRP A 904 -10.98 0.89 6.21
N PRO A 905 -10.33 0.57 7.34
CA PRO A 905 -9.17 1.32 7.84
C PRO A 905 -8.03 1.45 6.80
N SER A 906 -7.18 2.47 6.97
CA SER A 906 -5.95 2.65 6.18
C SER A 906 -5.04 1.41 6.29
N GLY A 907 -4.36 1.08 5.20
CA GLY A 907 -3.46 -0.09 5.12
C GLY A 907 -4.14 -1.44 4.83
N LEU A 908 -5.42 -1.46 4.49
CA LEU A 908 -6.15 -2.65 4.02
C LEU A 908 -6.53 -2.58 2.52
N ALA A 909 -5.90 -1.65 1.80
CA ALA A 909 -6.25 -1.34 0.42
C ALA A 909 -5.80 -2.43 -0.56
N HIS A 910 -4.79 -3.23 -0.17
CA HIS A 910 -4.14 -4.20 -1.02
C HIS A 910 -3.75 -5.50 -0.27
N PRO A 911 -3.88 -6.71 -0.87
CA PRO A 911 -3.59 -7.98 -0.19
C PRO A 911 -2.16 -8.11 0.37
N ALA A 912 -1.20 -7.43 -0.25
CA ALA A 912 0.19 -7.41 0.18
C ALA A 912 0.47 -6.39 1.30
N ASP A 913 -0.51 -5.60 1.73
CA ASP A 913 -0.34 -4.67 2.83
C ASP A 913 -0.08 -5.41 4.14
N LEU A 914 0.80 -4.87 4.98
CA LEU A 914 1.16 -5.48 6.26
C LEU A 914 -0.05 -5.62 7.20
N ALA A 915 -1.01 -4.69 7.17
CA ALA A 915 -2.21 -4.80 7.99
C ALA A 915 -3.12 -5.95 7.53
N VAL A 916 -3.11 -6.30 6.24
CA VAL A 916 -3.79 -7.49 5.72
C VAL A 916 -3.08 -8.76 6.18
N ALA A 917 -1.74 -8.79 6.15
CA ALA A 917 -0.97 -9.91 6.68
C ALA A 917 -1.21 -10.13 8.19
N ARG A 918 -1.29 -9.04 8.97
CA ARG A 918 -1.67 -9.09 10.38
C ARG A 918 -3.11 -9.57 10.55
N PHE A 919 -4.05 -9.02 9.78
CA PHE A 919 -5.44 -9.45 9.80
C PHE A 919 -5.57 -10.95 9.50
N ARG A 920 -4.79 -11.48 8.55
CA ARG A 920 -4.74 -12.92 8.26
C ARG A 920 -4.30 -13.75 9.45
N ALA A 921 -3.31 -13.27 10.20
CA ALA A 921 -2.84 -13.95 11.40
C ALA A 921 -3.86 -13.88 12.55
N GLU A 922 -4.49 -12.72 12.76
CA GLU A 922 -5.44 -12.47 13.85
C GLU A 922 -6.83 -13.09 13.60
N GLN A 923 -7.26 -13.15 12.35
CA GLN A 923 -8.60 -13.58 11.94
C GLN A 923 -8.56 -14.87 11.12
N ALA A 924 -7.58 -15.75 11.39
CA ALA A 924 -7.39 -17.01 10.68
C ALA A 924 -8.67 -17.87 10.64
N ASP A 925 -9.43 -17.94 11.72
CA ASP A 925 -10.67 -18.73 11.77
C ASP A 925 -11.80 -18.10 10.94
N ALA A 926 -11.89 -16.76 10.89
CA ALA A 926 -12.85 -16.08 10.01
C ALA A 926 -12.52 -16.31 8.53
N ILE A 927 -11.23 -16.36 8.18
CA ILE A 927 -10.78 -16.67 6.81
C ILE A 927 -11.06 -18.14 6.48
N ARG A 928 -10.77 -19.06 7.40
CA ARG A 928 -11.10 -20.48 7.26
C ARG A 928 -12.60 -20.74 7.14
N PHE A 929 -13.43 -19.95 7.81
CA PHE A 929 -14.88 -20.00 7.64
C PHE A 929 -15.26 -19.77 6.18
N HIS A 930 -14.78 -18.69 5.56
CA HIS A 930 -15.04 -18.39 4.14
C HIS A 930 -14.47 -19.45 3.20
N SER A 931 -13.32 -20.05 3.53
CA SER A 931 -12.75 -21.19 2.78
C SER A 931 -13.68 -22.41 2.83
N ALA A 932 -14.23 -22.72 4.01
CA ALA A 932 -15.19 -23.80 4.17
C ALA A 932 -16.49 -23.56 3.38
N LEU A 933 -16.96 -22.31 3.29
CA LEU A 933 -18.10 -21.95 2.46
C LEU A 933 -17.85 -22.28 0.99
N GLN A 934 -16.69 -21.90 0.45
CA GLN A 934 -16.33 -22.23 -0.93
C GLN A 934 -16.25 -23.73 -1.17
N TRP A 935 -15.75 -24.49 -0.20
CA TRP A 935 -15.74 -25.94 -0.27
C TRP A 935 -17.17 -26.53 -0.31
N PHE A 936 -18.09 -26.06 0.55
CA PHE A 936 -19.49 -26.49 0.52
C PHE A 936 -20.15 -26.16 -0.83
N CYS A 937 -19.89 -24.96 -1.36
CA CYS A 937 -20.43 -24.53 -2.66
C CYS A 937 -19.96 -25.46 -3.77
N ASP A 938 -18.66 -25.75 -3.81
CA ASP A 938 -18.06 -26.64 -4.80
C ASP A 938 -18.64 -28.05 -4.74
N ARG A 939 -18.86 -28.60 -3.53
CA ARG A 939 -19.45 -29.94 -3.35
C ARG A 939 -20.91 -29.98 -3.80
N GLN A 940 -21.72 -29.00 -3.42
CA GLN A 940 -23.13 -28.98 -3.82
C GLN A 940 -23.32 -28.68 -5.30
N LEU A 941 -22.50 -27.79 -5.89
CA LEU A 941 -22.53 -27.54 -7.33
C LEU A 941 -22.10 -28.79 -8.13
N ALA A 942 -21.08 -29.52 -7.65
CA ALA A 942 -20.69 -30.80 -8.24
C ALA A 942 -21.83 -31.83 -8.18
N ALA A 943 -22.53 -31.91 -7.04
CA ALA A 943 -23.69 -32.79 -6.88
C ALA A 943 -24.83 -32.42 -7.84
N ALA A 944 -25.12 -31.12 -7.98
CA ALA A 944 -26.11 -30.63 -8.93
C ALA A 944 -25.73 -30.93 -10.40
N ALA A 945 -24.45 -30.80 -10.74
CA ALA A 945 -23.94 -31.17 -12.06
C ALA A 945 -24.06 -32.67 -12.34
N ALA A 946 -23.88 -33.51 -11.32
CA ALA A 946 -23.99 -34.97 -11.41
C ALA A 946 -25.45 -35.48 -11.37
N ALA A 947 -26.40 -34.69 -10.85
CA ALA A 947 -27.81 -35.09 -10.70
C ALA A 947 -28.57 -35.20 -12.04
N GLY A 948 -28.02 -34.66 -13.12
CA GLY A 948 -28.71 -34.58 -14.41
C GLY A 948 -27.76 -34.51 -15.60
N PRO A 949 -28.15 -33.83 -16.69
CA PRO A 949 -27.48 -33.98 -17.98
C PRO A 949 -26.18 -33.14 -18.11
N GLY A 950 -25.83 -32.36 -17.08
CA GLY A 950 -24.66 -31.50 -17.00
C GLY A 950 -25.02 -30.02 -16.99
N LEU A 951 -24.12 -29.18 -16.48
CA LEU A 951 -24.36 -27.73 -16.37
C LEU A 951 -23.83 -26.98 -17.59
N TYR A 952 -24.60 -25.97 -18.00
CA TYR A 952 -24.21 -24.88 -18.85
C TYR A 952 -24.03 -23.65 -17.96
N ARG A 953 -22.78 -23.22 -17.72
CA ARG A 953 -22.49 -22.06 -16.87
C ARG A 953 -22.38 -20.80 -17.70
N ASP A 954 -22.65 -19.66 -17.11
CA ASP A 954 -22.50 -18.36 -17.75
C ASP A 954 -21.39 -17.57 -17.08
N LEU A 955 -20.57 -16.89 -17.88
CA LEU A 955 -19.43 -16.10 -17.42
C LEU A 955 -19.68 -14.62 -17.70
N ALA A 956 -19.99 -13.87 -16.64
CA ALA A 956 -20.12 -12.41 -16.68
C ALA A 956 -18.87 -11.69 -17.23
N VAL A 957 -19.11 -10.63 -18.01
CA VAL A 957 -18.07 -9.81 -18.66
C VAL A 957 -17.11 -9.12 -17.67
N GLY A 958 -17.57 -8.78 -16.46
CA GLY A 958 -16.79 -8.06 -15.45
C GLY A 958 -17.20 -8.35 -14.01
N ALA A 959 -16.51 -7.71 -13.07
CA ALA A 959 -16.78 -7.77 -11.63
C ALA A 959 -17.06 -6.38 -11.07
N ALA A 960 -17.48 -6.28 -9.82
CA ALA A 960 -17.68 -5.04 -9.11
C ALA A 960 -16.36 -4.26 -8.92
N PRO A 961 -16.33 -2.92 -9.08
CA PRO A 961 -15.12 -2.12 -8.92
C PRO A 961 -14.53 -2.20 -7.51
N ASP A 962 -15.39 -2.39 -6.51
CA ASP A 962 -15.06 -2.52 -5.10
C ASP A 962 -15.05 -3.99 -4.60
N GLY A 963 -15.12 -4.96 -5.52
CA GLY A 963 -15.13 -6.39 -5.23
C GLY A 963 -13.76 -7.00 -4.89
N ALA A 964 -13.77 -8.28 -4.52
CA ALA A 964 -12.57 -9.03 -4.19
C ALA A 964 -11.65 -9.26 -5.39
N GLU A 965 -12.20 -9.39 -6.60
CA GLU A 965 -11.41 -9.64 -7.81
C GLU A 965 -10.51 -8.45 -8.14
N THR A 966 -11.03 -7.23 -8.00
CA THR A 966 -10.28 -5.99 -8.25
C THR A 966 -9.34 -5.67 -7.09
N TRP A 967 -9.73 -5.96 -5.85
CA TRP A 967 -8.87 -5.81 -4.68
C TRP A 967 -7.65 -6.75 -4.73
N SER A 968 -7.84 -8.00 -5.17
CA SER A 968 -6.79 -9.02 -5.19
C SER A 968 -5.81 -8.92 -6.37
N GLN A 969 -6.10 -8.10 -7.38
CA GLN A 969 -5.33 -8.04 -8.62
C GLN A 969 -5.00 -6.58 -9.02
N PRO A 970 -4.07 -5.92 -8.31
CA PRO A 970 -3.65 -4.55 -8.64
C PRO A 970 -3.14 -4.46 -10.09
N GLY A 971 -3.51 -3.40 -10.81
CA GLY A 971 -3.05 -3.15 -12.18
C GLY A 971 -3.61 -4.09 -13.26
N ALA A 972 -4.40 -5.12 -12.89
CA ALA A 972 -5.10 -5.98 -13.85
C ALA A 972 -6.32 -5.30 -14.49
N PHE A 973 -6.79 -4.20 -13.90
CA PHE A 973 -7.92 -3.39 -14.38
C PHE A 973 -7.50 -1.93 -14.54
N LEU A 974 -8.13 -1.19 -15.46
CA LEU A 974 -7.89 0.23 -15.69
C LEU A 974 -8.70 1.08 -14.71
N ASP A 975 -8.02 1.96 -13.98
CA ASP A 975 -8.65 2.91 -13.08
C ASP A 975 -9.34 4.04 -13.85
N GLY A 976 -10.51 4.47 -13.37
CA GLY A 976 -11.24 5.61 -13.96
C GLY A 976 -11.98 5.30 -15.26
N PHE A 977 -12.16 4.03 -15.62
CA PHE A 977 -12.91 3.61 -16.80
C PHE A 977 -13.97 2.56 -16.45
N SER A 978 -15.01 2.52 -17.28
CA SER A 978 -16.05 1.49 -17.20
C SER A 978 -16.31 0.83 -18.55
N ILE A 979 -16.63 -0.46 -18.54
CA ILE A 979 -17.19 -1.16 -19.69
C ILE A 979 -18.58 -0.59 -19.98
N GLY A 980 -18.91 -0.42 -21.26
CA GLY A 980 -20.22 0.03 -21.69
C GLY A 980 -20.60 -0.49 -23.07
N ALA A 981 -21.60 0.14 -23.66
CA ALA A 981 -22.02 -0.09 -25.04
C ALA A 981 -22.31 1.26 -25.72
N PRO A 982 -21.99 1.39 -27.02
CA PRO A 982 -22.34 2.59 -27.77
C PRO A 982 -23.87 2.75 -27.91
N PRO A 983 -24.36 3.95 -28.23
CA PRO A 983 -25.75 4.18 -28.64
C PRO A 983 -26.26 3.19 -29.69
N ASP A 984 -27.45 2.65 -29.45
CA ASP A 984 -28.15 1.74 -30.37
C ASP A 984 -29.70 1.94 -30.30
N PRO A 985 -30.50 1.28 -31.14
CA PRO A 985 -31.96 1.45 -31.17
C PRO A 985 -32.68 1.00 -29.90
N PHE A 986 -32.06 0.18 -29.06
CA PHE A 986 -32.59 -0.27 -27.77
C PHE A 986 -32.20 0.66 -26.62
N SER A 987 -31.07 1.37 -26.78
CA SER A 987 -30.55 2.36 -25.84
C SER A 987 -29.96 3.54 -26.61
N ALA A 988 -30.82 4.54 -26.89
CA ALA A 988 -30.48 5.69 -27.73
C ALA A 988 -29.32 6.54 -27.18
N GLU A 989 -29.07 6.50 -25.87
CA GLU A 989 -27.94 7.20 -25.23
C GLU A 989 -26.70 6.32 -25.02
N GLY A 990 -26.80 5.02 -25.33
CA GLY A 990 -25.80 4.01 -24.98
C GLY A 990 -25.84 3.64 -23.49
N GLN A 991 -24.91 2.79 -23.06
CA GLN A 991 -24.90 2.24 -21.71
C GLN A 991 -23.53 2.33 -21.06
N VAL A 992 -23.50 2.56 -19.74
CA VAL A 992 -22.32 2.48 -18.89
C VAL A 992 -22.62 1.48 -17.78
N TRP A 993 -21.90 0.37 -17.73
CA TRP A 993 -22.26 -0.76 -16.87
C TRP A 993 -21.65 -0.71 -15.46
N GLY A 994 -20.77 0.26 -15.19
CA GLY A 994 -20.10 0.39 -13.90
C GLY A 994 -19.08 -0.73 -13.61
N LEU A 995 -18.70 -1.51 -14.63
CA LEU A 995 -17.74 -2.61 -14.52
C LEU A 995 -16.33 -2.10 -14.88
N PRO A 996 -15.27 -2.44 -14.12
CA PRO A 996 -13.88 -2.12 -14.45
C PRO A 996 -13.45 -2.75 -15.76
N VAL A 997 -12.57 -2.07 -16.49
CA VAL A 997 -12.03 -2.54 -17.77
C VAL A 997 -10.78 -3.38 -17.51
N PRO A 998 -10.71 -4.66 -17.89
CA PRO A 998 -9.47 -5.44 -17.82
C PRO A 998 -8.35 -4.77 -18.64
N ASN A 999 -7.14 -4.67 -18.07
CA ASN A 999 -6.00 -4.07 -18.74
C ASN A 999 -5.44 -5.04 -19.80
N PRO A 1000 -5.59 -4.76 -21.12
CA PRO A 1000 -5.16 -5.67 -22.18
C PRO A 1000 -3.64 -5.85 -22.20
N HIS A 1001 -2.85 -4.83 -21.82
CA HIS A 1001 -1.39 -4.90 -21.84
C HIS A 1001 -0.86 -5.75 -20.67
N ALA A 1002 -1.47 -5.66 -19.49
CA ALA A 1002 -1.14 -6.53 -18.35
C ALA A 1002 -1.54 -7.99 -18.63
N SER A 1003 -2.69 -8.20 -19.28
CA SER A 1003 -3.13 -9.53 -19.71
C SER A 1003 -2.18 -10.16 -20.74
N GLU A 1004 -1.76 -9.39 -21.76
CA GLU A 1004 -0.77 -9.82 -22.76
C GLU A 1004 0.59 -10.14 -22.10
N ALA A 1005 1.09 -9.27 -21.20
CA ALA A 1005 2.37 -9.43 -20.53
C ALA A 1005 2.46 -10.68 -19.64
N SER A 1006 1.33 -11.12 -19.07
CA SER A 1006 1.23 -12.35 -18.25
C SER A 1006 0.92 -13.61 -19.07
N GLY A 1007 0.84 -13.51 -20.40
CA GLY A 1007 0.42 -14.63 -21.25
C GLY A 1007 -1.01 -15.09 -20.97
N HIS A 1008 -1.88 -14.15 -20.56
CA HIS A 1008 -3.29 -14.39 -20.20
C HIS A 1008 -3.52 -15.35 -19.04
N ALA A 1009 -2.57 -15.48 -18.10
CA ALA A 1009 -2.68 -16.39 -16.96
C ALA A 1009 -3.94 -16.13 -16.11
N GLY A 1010 -4.27 -14.86 -15.84
CA GLY A 1010 -5.49 -14.50 -15.09
C GLY A 1010 -6.78 -14.90 -15.81
N PHE A 1011 -6.82 -14.73 -17.14
CA PHE A 1011 -7.96 -15.16 -17.95
C PHE A 1011 -8.09 -16.69 -17.98
N ALA A 1012 -6.97 -17.42 -18.10
CA ALA A 1012 -6.98 -18.89 -18.03
C ALA A 1012 -7.53 -19.40 -16.70
N ALA A 1013 -7.10 -18.81 -15.57
CA ALA A 1013 -7.60 -19.16 -14.24
C ALA A 1013 -9.11 -18.89 -14.10
N LEU A 1014 -9.59 -17.77 -14.64
CA LEU A 1014 -11.01 -17.41 -14.66
C LEU A 1014 -11.83 -18.44 -15.47
N LEU A 1015 -11.35 -18.84 -16.65
CA LEU A 1015 -11.99 -19.86 -17.48
C LEU A 1015 -12.02 -21.21 -16.76
N ALA A 1016 -10.90 -21.66 -16.19
CA ALA A 1016 -10.81 -22.93 -15.49
C ALA A 1016 -11.80 -23.01 -14.30
N ALA A 1017 -11.93 -21.94 -13.52
CA ALA A 1017 -12.88 -21.85 -12.42
C ALA A 1017 -14.35 -21.97 -12.89
N ASN A 1018 -14.67 -21.44 -14.06
CA ASN A 1018 -16.02 -21.43 -14.61
C ASN A 1018 -16.36 -22.66 -15.46
N MET A 1019 -15.36 -23.34 -16.01
CA MET A 1019 -15.54 -24.63 -16.69
C MET A 1019 -15.62 -25.80 -15.71
N ARG A 1020 -15.18 -25.61 -14.45
CA ARG A 1020 -15.36 -26.60 -13.38
C ARG A 1020 -16.84 -26.92 -13.18
N HIS A 1021 -17.15 -28.23 -13.18
CA HIS A 1021 -18.51 -28.81 -13.13
C HIS A 1021 -19.42 -28.44 -14.30
N ALA A 1022 -18.89 -27.86 -15.38
CA ALA A 1022 -19.66 -27.48 -16.56
C ALA A 1022 -19.33 -28.38 -17.76
N ARG A 1023 -20.34 -28.67 -18.57
CA ARG A 1023 -20.19 -29.30 -19.90
C ARG A 1023 -20.21 -28.26 -21.02
N ALA A 1024 -20.80 -27.10 -20.74
CA ALA A 1024 -20.77 -25.97 -21.63
C ALA A 1024 -20.66 -24.67 -20.83
N MET A 1025 -20.11 -23.63 -21.45
CA MET A 1025 -20.02 -22.31 -20.86
C MET A 1025 -20.38 -21.25 -21.89
N ARG A 1026 -21.22 -20.29 -21.51
CA ARG A 1026 -21.45 -19.06 -22.26
C ARG A 1026 -20.43 -18.01 -21.85
N LEU A 1027 -19.83 -17.35 -22.84
CA LEU A 1027 -19.13 -16.11 -22.65
C LEU A 1027 -20.13 -14.97 -22.89
N ASP A 1028 -20.51 -14.29 -21.80
CA ASP A 1028 -21.26 -13.05 -21.87
C ASP A 1028 -20.41 -12.00 -22.59
N HIS A 1029 -21.01 -11.31 -23.56
CA HIS A 1029 -20.30 -10.32 -24.37
C HIS A 1029 -18.96 -10.83 -24.94
N ALA A 1030 -19.00 -11.91 -25.74
CA ALA A 1030 -17.82 -12.60 -26.27
C ALA A 1030 -16.86 -11.69 -27.06
N MET A 1031 -17.35 -10.57 -27.58
CA MET A 1031 -16.52 -9.53 -28.21
C MET A 1031 -15.39 -9.05 -27.32
N GLY A 1032 -15.51 -9.14 -25.99
CA GLY A 1032 -14.46 -8.82 -25.03
C GLY A 1032 -13.17 -9.63 -25.20
N LEU A 1033 -13.19 -10.75 -25.93
CA LEU A 1033 -11.97 -11.43 -26.37
C LEU A 1033 -11.13 -10.56 -27.31
N GLU A 1034 -11.77 -9.75 -28.14
CA GLU A 1034 -11.11 -8.92 -29.15
C GLU A 1034 -11.10 -7.43 -28.79
N ARG A 1035 -12.24 -6.90 -28.32
CA ARG A 1035 -12.39 -5.51 -27.94
C ARG A 1035 -13.53 -5.30 -26.95
N LEU A 1036 -13.39 -4.29 -26.09
CA LEU A 1036 -14.47 -3.77 -25.24
C LEU A 1036 -14.76 -2.33 -25.60
N PHE A 1037 -16.03 -1.92 -25.49
CA PHE A 1037 -16.37 -0.50 -25.51
C PHE A 1037 -16.16 0.07 -24.11
N VAL A 1038 -15.31 1.09 -24.01
CA VAL A 1038 -14.85 1.66 -22.74
C VAL A 1038 -15.24 3.13 -22.66
N VAL A 1039 -15.70 3.52 -21.48
CA VAL A 1039 -16.22 4.87 -21.20
C VAL A 1039 -15.44 5.46 -20.02
N PRO A 1040 -14.86 6.67 -20.14
CA PRO A 1040 -14.25 7.36 -19.00
C PRO A 1040 -15.27 7.60 -17.88
N ALA A 1041 -14.84 7.54 -16.63
CA ALA A 1041 -15.69 7.82 -15.48
C ALA A 1041 -16.31 9.23 -15.59
N GLY A 1042 -17.64 9.29 -15.43
CA GLY A 1042 -18.40 10.55 -15.52
C GLY A 1042 -18.72 11.01 -16.96
N ALA A 1043 -18.25 10.33 -17.99
CA ALA A 1043 -18.59 10.65 -19.39
C ALA A 1043 -19.86 9.92 -19.86
N ARG A 1044 -20.49 10.42 -20.93
CA ARG A 1044 -21.61 9.72 -21.58
C ARG A 1044 -21.09 8.57 -22.45
N ALA A 1045 -21.91 7.55 -22.69
CA ALA A 1045 -21.50 6.43 -23.55
C ALA A 1045 -21.10 6.87 -24.98
N SER A 1046 -21.69 7.94 -25.51
CA SER A 1046 -21.27 8.54 -26.79
C SER A 1046 -19.83 9.07 -26.82
N GLU A 1047 -19.20 9.28 -25.67
CA GLU A 1047 -17.83 9.79 -25.51
C GLU A 1047 -16.79 8.68 -25.28
N GLY A 1048 -17.25 7.42 -25.26
CA GLY A 1048 -16.42 6.22 -25.17
C GLY A 1048 -15.77 5.83 -26.50
N CYS A 1049 -15.00 4.74 -26.45
CA CYS A 1049 -14.38 4.15 -27.64
C CYS A 1049 -14.14 2.65 -27.48
N TYR A 1050 -13.69 1.99 -28.56
CA TYR A 1050 -13.27 0.60 -28.46
C TYR A 1050 -11.80 0.49 -28.05
N LEU A 1051 -11.54 -0.34 -27.05
CA LEU A 1051 -10.21 -0.77 -26.65
C LEU A 1051 -10.01 -2.24 -27.08
N HIS A 1052 -9.03 -2.48 -27.93
CA HIS A 1052 -8.69 -3.79 -28.48
C HIS A 1052 -7.62 -4.51 -27.64
N GLY A 1053 -7.85 -5.80 -27.40
CA GLY A 1053 -6.91 -6.71 -26.74
C GLY A 1053 -6.17 -7.64 -27.71
N ASP A 1054 -5.51 -8.66 -27.17
CA ASP A 1054 -4.91 -9.75 -27.95
C ASP A 1054 -5.95 -10.85 -28.22
N GLY A 1055 -6.83 -10.61 -29.21
CA GLY A 1055 -7.90 -11.56 -29.53
C GLY A 1055 -7.42 -12.95 -29.95
N ALA A 1056 -6.27 -13.05 -30.61
CA ALA A 1056 -5.70 -14.34 -30.97
C ALA A 1056 -5.19 -15.11 -29.74
N GLY A 1057 -4.44 -14.43 -28.86
CA GLY A 1057 -3.93 -15.00 -27.61
C GLY A 1057 -5.04 -15.43 -26.64
N MET A 1058 -6.08 -14.60 -26.50
CA MET A 1058 -7.25 -14.92 -25.67
C MET A 1058 -8.06 -16.09 -26.24
N LEU A 1059 -8.29 -16.13 -27.57
CA LEU A 1059 -9.02 -17.24 -28.20
C LEU A 1059 -8.23 -18.57 -28.16
N ALA A 1060 -6.90 -18.52 -28.31
CA ALA A 1060 -6.05 -19.70 -28.14
C ALA A 1060 -6.08 -20.20 -26.69
N THR A 1061 -6.08 -19.29 -25.72
CA THR A 1061 -6.24 -19.62 -24.29
C THR A 1061 -7.60 -20.25 -24.03
N LEU A 1062 -8.68 -19.66 -24.55
CA LEU A 1062 -10.03 -20.22 -24.45
C LEU A 1062 -10.12 -21.64 -24.99
N ALA A 1063 -9.60 -21.88 -26.19
CA ALA A 1063 -9.62 -23.20 -26.81
C ALA A 1063 -8.82 -24.24 -26.01
N ARG A 1064 -7.69 -23.84 -25.42
CA ARG A 1064 -6.86 -24.70 -24.55
C ARG A 1064 -7.60 -25.09 -23.28
N GLU A 1065 -8.14 -24.12 -22.54
CA GLU A 1065 -8.86 -24.39 -21.29
C GLU A 1065 -10.16 -25.18 -21.56
N SER A 1066 -10.88 -24.85 -22.64
CA SER A 1066 -12.08 -25.57 -23.08
C SER A 1066 -11.80 -27.06 -23.33
N ARG A 1067 -10.72 -27.37 -24.05
CA ARG A 1067 -10.29 -28.76 -24.29
C ARG A 1067 -9.86 -29.45 -23.00
N ALA A 1068 -9.10 -28.78 -22.15
CA ALA A 1068 -8.63 -29.34 -20.88
C ALA A 1068 -9.81 -29.73 -19.96
N ALA A 1069 -10.87 -28.92 -19.96
CA ALA A 1069 -12.08 -29.17 -19.18
C ALA A 1069 -13.11 -30.08 -19.88
N GLY A 1070 -12.97 -30.33 -21.19
CA GLY A 1070 -14.02 -30.98 -21.98
C GLY A 1070 -15.32 -30.18 -22.02
N CYS A 1071 -15.22 -28.85 -21.99
CA CYS A 1071 -16.34 -27.92 -21.84
C CYS A 1071 -16.55 -27.13 -23.14
N ALA A 1072 -17.71 -27.30 -23.78
CA ALA A 1072 -18.06 -26.56 -24.99
C ALA A 1072 -18.27 -25.07 -24.70
N VAL A 1073 -18.01 -24.20 -25.67
CA VAL A 1073 -18.14 -22.75 -25.47
C VAL A 1073 -19.20 -22.18 -26.39
N VAL A 1074 -20.09 -21.35 -25.84
CA VAL A 1074 -21.05 -20.53 -26.58
C VAL A 1074 -20.61 -19.07 -26.47
N GLY A 1075 -20.35 -18.43 -27.60
CA GLY A 1075 -19.98 -17.02 -27.68
C GLY A 1075 -21.20 -16.16 -27.97
N GLU A 1076 -21.54 -15.27 -27.06
CA GLU A 1076 -22.52 -14.22 -27.33
C GLU A 1076 -21.87 -13.06 -28.11
N ALA A 1077 -22.10 -13.04 -29.42
CA ALA A 1077 -21.72 -11.94 -30.29
C ALA A 1077 -22.98 -11.20 -30.78
N LEU A 1078 -23.62 -10.45 -29.88
CA LEU A 1078 -24.80 -9.62 -30.17
C LEU A 1078 -24.42 -8.13 -30.21
N GLY A 1079 -25.10 -7.35 -31.05
CA GLY A 1079 -24.82 -5.92 -31.24
C GLY A 1079 -23.82 -5.64 -32.36
N THR A 1080 -22.90 -4.68 -32.15
CA THR A 1080 -21.91 -4.26 -33.16
C THR A 1080 -20.69 -5.20 -33.15
N VAL A 1081 -20.81 -6.30 -33.89
CA VAL A 1081 -19.79 -7.36 -33.96
C VAL A 1081 -18.61 -6.93 -34.87
N PRO A 1082 -17.34 -7.11 -34.45
CA PRO A 1082 -16.19 -6.83 -35.32
C PRO A 1082 -16.18 -7.69 -36.58
N GLU A 1083 -15.68 -7.14 -37.69
CA GLU A 1083 -15.58 -7.85 -38.96
C GLU A 1083 -14.74 -9.14 -38.83
N GLY A 1084 -15.27 -10.24 -39.36
CA GLY A 1084 -14.65 -11.57 -39.30
C GLY A 1084 -14.55 -12.19 -37.90
N PHE A 1085 -15.06 -11.56 -36.83
CA PHE A 1085 -14.98 -12.12 -35.48
C PHE A 1085 -15.78 -13.40 -35.34
N THR A 1086 -17.00 -13.43 -35.88
CA THR A 1086 -17.84 -14.63 -35.89
C THR A 1086 -17.18 -15.80 -36.62
N ASP A 1087 -16.45 -15.53 -37.71
CA ASP A 1087 -15.71 -16.56 -38.45
C ASP A 1087 -14.54 -17.10 -37.63
N ARG A 1088 -13.82 -16.24 -36.89
CA ARG A 1088 -12.76 -16.65 -35.96
C ARG A 1088 -13.29 -17.51 -34.81
N LEU A 1089 -14.42 -17.12 -34.20
CA LEU A 1089 -15.09 -17.92 -33.16
C LEU A 1089 -15.47 -19.30 -33.70
N SER A 1090 -16.10 -19.34 -34.87
CA SER A 1090 -16.50 -20.58 -35.55
C SER A 1090 -15.27 -21.46 -35.85
N ALA A 1091 -14.20 -20.88 -36.40
CA ALA A 1091 -12.94 -21.58 -36.65
C ALA A 1091 -12.31 -22.13 -35.36
N ALA A 1092 -12.46 -21.43 -34.23
CA ALA A 1092 -12.04 -21.92 -32.92
C ALA A 1092 -13.04 -22.89 -32.27
N GLY A 1093 -14.08 -23.34 -32.97
CA GLY A 1093 -15.07 -24.29 -32.43
C GLY A 1093 -15.97 -23.69 -31.34
N VAL A 1094 -16.09 -22.36 -31.26
CA VAL A 1094 -17.04 -21.68 -30.38
C VAL A 1094 -18.40 -21.62 -31.06
N LEU A 1095 -19.45 -22.05 -30.36
CA LEU A 1095 -20.82 -22.01 -30.87
C LEU A 1095 -21.33 -20.56 -30.91
N ALA A 1096 -22.03 -20.19 -31.97
CA ALA A 1096 -22.74 -18.93 -32.04
C ALA A 1096 -23.95 -18.92 -31.09
N TYR A 1097 -24.26 -17.77 -30.48
CA TYR A 1097 -25.51 -17.58 -29.77
C TYR A 1097 -26.56 -16.91 -30.68
N ARG A 1098 -27.72 -17.55 -30.87
CA ARG A 1098 -28.78 -17.10 -31.78
C ARG A 1098 -30.08 -16.89 -30.99
N VAL A 1099 -30.48 -15.63 -30.84
CA VAL A 1099 -31.70 -15.25 -30.11
C VAL A 1099 -32.72 -14.77 -31.14
N LEU A 1100 -33.93 -15.35 -31.11
CA LEU A 1100 -35.01 -15.07 -32.06
C LEU A 1100 -35.20 -13.56 -32.33
N TRP A 1101 -35.17 -12.75 -31.27
CA TRP A 1101 -35.46 -11.32 -31.34
C TRP A 1101 -34.49 -10.53 -32.22
N PHE A 1102 -33.24 -10.98 -32.35
CA PHE A 1102 -32.20 -10.34 -33.16
C PHE A 1102 -32.10 -10.94 -34.58
N GLU A 1103 -32.76 -12.05 -34.85
CA GLU A 1103 -32.75 -12.72 -36.15
C GLU A 1103 -33.87 -12.18 -37.05
N ARG A 1104 -33.63 -10.98 -37.60
CA ARG A 1104 -34.58 -10.23 -38.44
C ARG A 1104 -34.12 -10.12 -39.90
N ASP A 1105 -35.08 -9.95 -40.80
CA ASP A 1105 -34.90 -9.49 -42.19
C ASP A 1105 -35.89 -8.35 -42.45
N GLY A 1106 -35.42 -7.11 -42.36
CA GLY A 1106 -36.30 -5.94 -42.26
C GLY A 1106 -37.23 -6.04 -41.05
N THR A 1107 -38.55 -6.04 -41.29
CA THR A 1107 -39.58 -6.21 -40.25
C THR A 1107 -39.96 -7.68 -40.00
N GLY A 1108 -39.48 -8.61 -40.82
CA GLY A 1108 -39.75 -10.04 -40.69
C GLY A 1108 -38.76 -10.77 -39.78
N PHE A 1109 -39.13 -11.97 -39.33
CA PHE A 1109 -38.24 -12.90 -38.64
C PHE A 1109 -37.53 -13.80 -39.66
N ARG A 1110 -36.20 -13.92 -39.53
CA ARG A 1110 -35.39 -14.78 -40.40
C ARG A 1110 -35.74 -16.25 -40.16
N ASP A 1111 -35.80 -17.03 -41.23
CA ASP A 1111 -36.06 -18.47 -41.17
C ASP A 1111 -34.98 -19.21 -40.36
N PRO A 1112 -35.32 -19.87 -39.24
CA PRO A 1112 -34.35 -20.57 -38.39
C PRO A 1112 -33.57 -21.66 -39.11
N ARG A 1113 -34.08 -22.21 -40.21
CA ARG A 1113 -33.38 -23.21 -41.03
C ARG A 1113 -32.11 -22.67 -41.68
N THR A 1114 -31.97 -21.35 -41.79
CA THR A 1114 -30.75 -20.70 -42.31
C THR A 1114 -29.72 -20.40 -41.21
N TRP A 1115 -30.04 -20.70 -39.95
CA TRP A 1115 -29.11 -20.46 -38.84
C TRP A 1115 -28.00 -21.52 -38.84
N PRO A 1116 -26.80 -21.20 -38.33
CA PRO A 1116 -25.67 -22.11 -38.36
C PRO A 1116 -25.88 -23.33 -37.43
N ALA A 1117 -25.46 -24.52 -37.88
CA ALA A 1117 -25.52 -25.74 -37.06
C ALA A 1117 -24.63 -25.65 -35.80
N SER A 1118 -23.48 -24.96 -35.90
CA SER A 1118 -22.58 -24.67 -34.78
C SER A 1118 -23.10 -23.50 -33.93
N ALA A 1119 -24.29 -23.66 -33.33
CA ALA A 1119 -24.93 -22.62 -32.54
C ALA A 1119 -25.77 -23.17 -31.36
N ALA A 1120 -26.01 -22.29 -30.40
CA ALA A 1120 -27.06 -22.40 -29.40
C ALA A 1120 -28.17 -21.38 -29.72
N ALA A 1121 -29.38 -21.88 -30.00
CA ALA A 1121 -30.55 -21.10 -30.34
C ALA A 1121 -31.48 -20.93 -29.14
N CYS A 1122 -32.12 -19.77 -28.98
CA CYS A 1122 -33.15 -19.56 -27.97
C CYS A 1122 -34.20 -18.54 -28.43
N VAL A 1123 -35.36 -18.56 -27.76
CA VAL A 1123 -36.40 -17.53 -27.97
C VAL A 1123 -35.99 -16.24 -27.30
N SER A 1124 -35.67 -16.30 -26.00
CA SER A 1124 -35.35 -15.13 -25.17
C SER A 1124 -34.16 -15.40 -24.26
N THR A 1125 -33.69 -14.35 -23.57
CA THR A 1125 -32.59 -14.36 -22.59
C THR A 1125 -33.04 -13.71 -21.28
N HIS A 1126 -32.16 -13.68 -20.26
CA HIS A 1126 -32.46 -13.04 -18.98
C HIS A 1126 -32.62 -11.51 -19.08
N ASP A 1127 -32.06 -10.88 -20.12
CA ASP A 1127 -32.14 -9.44 -20.39
C ASP A 1127 -33.37 -9.03 -21.19
N LEU A 1128 -34.08 -10.01 -21.74
CA LEU A 1128 -35.24 -9.81 -22.59
C LEU A 1128 -36.50 -10.31 -21.86
N ALA A 1129 -37.66 -9.79 -22.25
CA ALA A 1129 -38.89 -10.23 -21.64
C ALA A 1129 -39.10 -11.75 -21.87
N PRO A 1130 -39.65 -12.48 -20.88
CA PRO A 1130 -40.18 -13.82 -21.11
C PRO A 1130 -41.20 -13.78 -22.25
N LEU A 1131 -41.38 -14.88 -22.97
CA LEU A 1131 -42.23 -14.90 -24.17
C LEU A 1131 -43.66 -14.44 -23.86
N ALA A 1132 -44.21 -14.83 -22.71
CA ALA A 1132 -45.55 -14.39 -22.27
C ALA A 1132 -45.60 -12.87 -22.05
N GLY A 1133 -44.58 -12.33 -21.37
CA GLY A 1133 -44.44 -10.89 -21.11
C GLY A 1133 -44.32 -10.09 -22.40
N TRP A 1134 -43.47 -10.55 -23.31
CA TRP A 1134 -43.31 -9.95 -24.63
C TRP A 1134 -44.63 -10.03 -25.43
N TRP A 1135 -45.33 -11.16 -25.41
CA TRP A 1135 -46.58 -11.33 -26.16
C TRP A 1135 -47.68 -10.34 -25.72
N GLU A 1136 -47.70 -10.01 -24.42
CA GLU A 1136 -48.68 -9.12 -23.79
C GLU A 1136 -48.20 -7.65 -23.68
N GLY A 1137 -46.92 -7.36 -23.89
CA GLY A 1137 -46.35 -6.02 -23.72
C GLY A 1137 -46.12 -5.62 -22.26
N ALA A 1138 -45.93 -6.60 -21.36
CA ALA A 1138 -45.78 -6.36 -19.92
C ALA A 1138 -44.56 -5.49 -19.58
N GLU A 1139 -43.44 -5.70 -20.29
CA GLU A 1139 -42.22 -4.93 -20.10
C GLU A 1139 -42.30 -3.52 -20.69
N ILE A 1140 -43.12 -3.30 -21.73
CA ILE A 1140 -43.40 -1.96 -22.26
C ILE A 1140 -44.19 -1.17 -21.21
N ALA A 1141 -45.21 -1.80 -20.61
CA ALA A 1141 -45.98 -1.19 -19.53
C ALA A 1141 -45.10 -0.85 -18.32
N GLU A 1142 -44.19 -1.76 -17.94
CA GLU A 1142 -43.23 -1.52 -16.84
C GLU A 1142 -42.25 -0.39 -17.17
N ARG A 1143 -41.63 -0.39 -18.36
CA ARG A 1143 -40.72 0.69 -18.82
C ARG A 1143 -41.42 2.05 -18.84
N ALA A 1144 -42.69 2.10 -19.26
CA ALA A 1144 -43.47 3.33 -19.25
C ALA A 1144 -43.81 3.79 -17.83
N ALA A 1145 -44.14 2.86 -16.92
CA ALA A 1145 -44.37 3.18 -15.51
C ALA A 1145 -43.13 3.72 -14.80
N LEU A 1146 -41.93 3.29 -15.22
CA LEU A 1146 -40.64 3.79 -14.74
C LEU A 1146 -40.17 5.07 -15.45
N GLY A 1147 -40.92 5.57 -16.45
CA GLY A 1147 -40.56 6.77 -17.20
C GLY A 1147 -39.41 6.60 -18.21
N LEU A 1148 -39.07 5.35 -18.57
CA LEU A 1148 -37.95 5.03 -19.46
C LEU A 1148 -38.29 5.12 -20.96
N ALA A 1149 -39.56 4.96 -21.32
CA ALA A 1149 -40.04 5.04 -22.71
C ALA A 1149 -41.54 5.34 -22.78
N ALA A 1150 -42.01 5.90 -23.90
CA ALA A 1150 -43.43 6.08 -24.15
C ALA A 1150 -44.11 4.75 -24.52
N ALA A 1151 -45.23 4.42 -23.87
CA ALA A 1151 -45.94 3.15 -24.10
C ALA A 1151 -46.57 3.06 -25.50
N GLU A 1152 -47.22 4.13 -25.97
CA GLU A 1152 -48.09 4.08 -27.15
C GLU A 1152 -47.35 3.69 -28.45
N PRO A 1153 -46.21 4.31 -28.82
CA PRO A 1153 -45.47 3.90 -30.02
C PRO A 1153 -44.90 2.48 -29.90
N ALA A 1154 -44.40 2.12 -28.71
CA ALA A 1154 -43.82 0.80 -28.46
C ALA A 1154 -44.86 -0.33 -28.56
N LEU A 1155 -46.11 -0.10 -28.10
CA LEU A 1155 -47.21 -1.05 -28.24
C LEU A 1155 -47.65 -1.24 -29.70
N GLN A 1156 -47.62 -0.17 -30.50
CA GLN A 1156 -47.89 -0.25 -31.94
C GLN A 1156 -46.83 -1.07 -32.66
N ASP A 1157 -45.55 -0.88 -32.32
CA ASP A 1157 -44.43 -1.64 -32.86
C ASP A 1157 -44.52 -3.12 -32.44
N ARG A 1158 -44.86 -3.38 -31.17
CA ARG A 1158 -45.13 -4.74 -30.65
C ARG A 1158 -46.24 -5.45 -31.41
N ALA A 1159 -47.34 -4.76 -31.73
CA ALA A 1159 -48.43 -5.37 -32.48
C ALA A 1159 -47.99 -5.79 -33.89
N ARG A 1160 -47.19 -4.98 -34.58
CA ARG A 1160 -46.62 -5.31 -35.89
C ARG A 1160 -45.66 -6.49 -35.80
N ASP A 1161 -44.77 -6.50 -34.82
CA ASP A 1161 -43.84 -7.59 -34.57
C ASP A 1161 -44.55 -8.90 -34.24
N ARG A 1162 -45.61 -8.86 -33.42
CA ARG A 1162 -46.40 -10.04 -33.07
C ARG A 1162 -47.11 -10.62 -34.30
N ALA A 1163 -47.66 -9.77 -35.16
CA ALA A 1163 -48.26 -10.21 -36.42
C ALA A 1163 -47.23 -10.87 -37.35
N ALA A 1164 -46.04 -10.28 -37.47
CA ALA A 1164 -44.93 -10.84 -38.25
C ALA A 1164 -44.46 -12.20 -37.70
N LEU A 1165 -44.36 -12.34 -36.37
CA LEU A 1165 -43.99 -13.59 -35.71
C LEU A 1165 -45.05 -14.67 -35.91
N CYS A 1166 -46.34 -14.32 -35.78
CA CYS A 1166 -47.46 -15.24 -36.02
C CYS A 1166 -47.42 -15.77 -37.46
N ALA A 1167 -47.21 -14.88 -38.44
CA ALA A 1167 -47.06 -15.26 -39.84
C ALA A 1167 -45.86 -16.21 -40.05
N ALA A 1168 -44.70 -15.91 -39.46
CA ALA A 1168 -43.51 -16.75 -39.57
C ALA A 1168 -43.69 -18.14 -38.93
N CYS A 1169 -44.43 -18.21 -37.81
CA CYS A 1169 -44.75 -19.45 -37.12
C CYS A 1169 -45.91 -20.23 -37.75
N GLY A 1170 -46.62 -19.66 -38.72
CA GLY A 1170 -47.78 -20.28 -39.37
C GLY A 1170 -49.04 -20.34 -38.48
N ILE A 1171 -49.23 -19.37 -37.58
CA ILE A 1171 -50.40 -19.26 -36.71
C ILE A 1171 -51.12 -17.91 -36.89
N SER A 1172 -52.40 -17.83 -36.51
CA SER A 1172 -53.13 -16.56 -36.44
C SER A 1172 -52.77 -15.78 -35.17
N ASP A 1173 -52.79 -14.45 -35.23
CA ASP A 1173 -52.67 -13.60 -34.04
C ASP A 1173 -53.75 -13.94 -33.01
N ARG A 1174 -53.35 -14.16 -31.76
CA ARG A 1174 -54.20 -14.73 -30.69
C ARG A 1174 -53.64 -14.44 -29.30
N PRO A 1175 -54.44 -14.60 -28.22
CA PRO A 1175 -53.93 -14.50 -26.85
C PRO A 1175 -52.81 -15.51 -26.57
N TYR A 1176 -51.89 -15.16 -25.67
CA TYR A 1176 -50.82 -16.06 -25.28
C TYR A 1176 -51.37 -17.33 -24.61
N GLY A 1177 -50.75 -18.47 -24.89
CA GLY A 1177 -51.14 -19.77 -24.34
C GLY A 1177 -50.32 -20.92 -24.95
N PRO A 1178 -50.61 -22.18 -24.60
CA PRO A 1178 -49.80 -23.34 -24.99
C PRO A 1178 -49.56 -23.44 -26.49
N GLN A 1179 -50.56 -23.13 -27.32
CA GLN A 1179 -50.46 -23.23 -28.77
C GLN A 1179 -49.55 -22.15 -29.39
N ALA A 1180 -49.59 -20.91 -28.85
CA ALA A 1180 -48.71 -19.83 -29.29
C ALA A 1180 -47.26 -20.11 -28.86
N ALA A 1181 -47.05 -20.53 -27.62
CA ALA A 1181 -45.72 -20.89 -27.12
C ALA A 1181 -45.10 -22.05 -27.91
N ALA A 1182 -45.86 -23.12 -28.14
CA ALA A 1182 -45.42 -24.26 -28.95
C ALA A 1182 -45.03 -23.85 -30.38
N ALA A 1183 -45.80 -22.96 -31.01
CA ALA A 1183 -45.51 -22.48 -32.35
C ALA A 1183 -44.19 -21.68 -32.41
N VAL A 1184 -43.94 -20.78 -31.46
CA VAL A 1184 -42.71 -19.96 -31.41
C VAL A 1184 -41.49 -20.81 -31.07
N HIS A 1185 -41.55 -21.64 -30.02
CA HIS A 1185 -40.45 -22.53 -29.68
C HIS A 1185 -40.19 -23.57 -30.78
N GLY A 1186 -41.24 -24.10 -31.41
CA GLY A 1186 -41.14 -24.96 -32.57
C GLY A 1186 -40.49 -24.27 -33.77
N PHE A 1187 -40.87 -23.01 -34.06
CA PHE A 1187 -40.25 -22.22 -35.12
C PHE A 1187 -38.73 -22.12 -34.92
N VAL A 1188 -38.27 -21.72 -33.72
CA VAL A 1188 -36.83 -21.65 -33.40
C VAL A 1188 -36.15 -23.03 -33.45
N ALA A 1189 -36.82 -24.08 -32.97
CA ALA A 1189 -36.30 -25.45 -32.98
C ALA A 1189 -36.15 -26.07 -34.38
N ALA A 1190 -36.68 -25.40 -35.42
CA ALA A 1190 -36.41 -25.78 -36.81
C ALA A 1190 -34.96 -25.52 -37.23
N ALA A 1191 -34.21 -24.74 -36.46
CA ALA A 1191 -32.81 -24.50 -36.73
C ALA A 1191 -31.99 -25.79 -36.67
N PRO A 1192 -30.94 -25.92 -37.50
CA PRO A 1192 -30.01 -27.04 -37.42
C PRO A 1192 -29.03 -26.92 -36.24
N SER A 1193 -29.19 -25.91 -35.38
CA SER A 1193 -28.36 -25.60 -34.22
C SER A 1193 -28.15 -26.80 -33.30
N ALA A 1194 -26.91 -26.99 -32.83
CA ALA A 1194 -26.53 -28.06 -31.91
C ALA A 1194 -27.33 -28.02 -30.59
N LEU A 1195 -27.59 -26.82 -30.07
CA LEU A 1195 -28.33 -26.62 -28.82
C LEU A 1195 -29.57 -25.74 -29.04
N MET A 1196 -30.71 -26.16 -28.48
CA MET A 1196 -31.92 -25.36 -28.35
C MET A 1196 -32.19 -25.07 -26.86
N LEU A 1197 -32.05 -23.83 -26.43
CA LEU A 1197 -32.19 -23.42 -25.04
C LEU A 1197 -33.59 -22.84 -24.79
N VAL A 1198 -34.23 -23.31 -23.73
CA VAL A 1198 -35.56 -22.88 -23.28
C VAL A 1198 -35.45 -22.24 -21.90
N GLN A 1199 -35.99 -21.04 -21.72
CA GLN A 1199 -35.99 -20.36 -20.43
C GLN A 1199 -37.00 -21.01 -19.48
N ALA A 1200 -36.65 -21.16 -18.21
CA ALA A 1200 -37.55 -21.70 -17.18
C ALA A 1200 -38.77 -20.79 -16.96
N GLU A 1201 -38.62 -19.48 -17.18
CA GLU A 1201 -39.67 -18.48 -17.16
C GLU A 1201 -40.74 -18.77 -18.23
N ASP A 1202 -40.34 -19.19 -19.42
CA ASP A 1202 -41.26 -19.55 -20.51
C ASP A 1202 -42.03 -20.83 -20.17
N LEU A 1203 -41.37 -21.82 -19.55
CA LEU A 1203 -42.02 -23.04 -19.06
C LEU A 1203 -43.02 -22.74 -17.93
N ALA A 1204 -42.65 -21.83 -17.03
CA ALA A 1204 -43.51 -21.40 -15.91
C ALA A 1204 -44.63 -20.43 -16.33
N GLY A 1205 -44.58 -19.88 -17.55
CA GLY A 1205 -45.53 -18.86 -18.03
C GLY A 1205 -45.38 -17.51 -17.32
N GLU A 1206 -44.17 -17.19 -16.85
CA GLU A 1206 -43.86 -15.91 -16.21
C GLU A 1206 -43.95 -14.77 -17.23
N ARG A 1207 -44.44 -13.62 -16.78
CA ARG A 1207 -44.65 -12.42 -17.61
C ARG A 1207 -43.64 -11.33 -17.32
N ILE A 1208 -43.10 -11.31 -16.10
CA ILE A 1208 -42.17 -10.26 -15.66
C ILE A 1208 -40.75 -10.82 -15.73
N GLY A 1209 -39.90 -10.17 -16.53
CA GLY A 1209 -38.49 -10.56 -16.65
C GLY A 1209 -37.73 -10.46 -15.32
N VAL A 1210 -36.70 -11.28 -15.17
CA VAL A 1210 -35.84 -11.29 -13.97
C VAL A 1210 -34.90 -10.08 -13.91
N ASN A 1211 -34.56 -9.52 -15.08
CA ASN A 1211 -33.79 -8.30 -15.24
C ASN A 1211 -34.51 -7.33 -16.20
N LEU A 1212 -34.29 -6.04 -16.01
CA LEU A 1212 -34.62 -5.00 -16.99
C LEU A 1212 -33.38 -4.15 -17.24
N PRO A 1213 -32.67 -4.36 -18.36
CA PRO A 1213 -31.46 -3.62 -18.67
C PRO A 1213 -31.68 -2.10 -18.64
N GLY A 1214 -30.74 -1.40 -18.02
CA GLY A 1214 -30.80 0.05 -17.80
C GLY A 1214 -31.49 0.48 -16.50
N THR A 1215 -31.83 -0.46 -15.62
CA THR A 1215 -32.36 -0.17 -14.27
C THR A 1215 -31.47 -0.80 -13.19
N ASP A 1216 -31.40 -0.14 -12.04
CA ASP A 1216 -30.75 -0.63 -10.82
C ASP A 1216 -31.79 -0.77 -9.70
N ARG A 1217 -32.10 0.33 -8.99
CA ARG A 1217 -32.98 0.33 -7.81
C ARG A 1217 -34.44 0.65 -8.12
N GLU A 1218 -34.76 1.01 -9.37
CA GLU A 1218 -36.10 1.38 -9.79
C GLU A 1218 -37.08 0.21 -9.73
N ARG A 1219 -36.57 -1.03 -9.83
CA ARG A 1219 -37.36 -2.27 -9.71
C ARG A 1219 -36.52 -3.42 -9.14
N PRO A 1220 -37.12 -4.50 -8.62
CA PRO A 1220 -36.40 -5.60 -7.97
C PRO A 1220 -35.75 -6.56 -8.99
N ASN A 1221 -34.69 -6.12 -9.66
CA ASN A 1221 -33.88 -6.97 -10.55
C ASN A 1221 -33.22 -8.11 -9.77
N TRP A 1222 -33.14 -9.30 -10.38
CA TRP A 1222 -32.46 -10.48 -9.83
C TRP A 1222 -33.04 -11.03 -8.51
N ARG A 1223 -34.31 -10.72 -8.22
CA ARG A 1223 -35.00 -11.15 -7.00
C ARG A 1223 -36.23 -12.00 -7.26
N ARG A 1224 -36.78 -12.03 -8.47
CA ARG A 1224 -38.04 -12.72 -8.74
C ARG A 1224 -37.87 -14.24 -8.68
N ARG A 1225 -38.77 -14.91 -7.97
CA ARG A 1225 -38.83 -16.37 -7.86
C ARG A 1225 -39.90 -16.93 -8.78
N LEU A 1226 -39.64 -18.08 -9.41
CA LEU A 1226 -40.60 -18.75 -10.27
C LEU A 1226 -41.87 -19.13 -9.48
N PRO A 1227 -43.06 -19.13 -10.08
CA PRO A 1227 -44.30 -19.46 -9.37
C PRO A 1227 -44.47 -20.96 -9.06
N VAL A 1228 -43.60 -21.82 -9.59
CA VAL A 1228 -43.68 -23.29 -9.48
C VAL A 1228 -42.41 -23.87 -8.87
N ALA A 1229 -42.53 -25.07 -8.28
CA ALA A 1229 -41.38 -25.83 -7.77
C ALA A 1229 -40.50 -26.36 -8.91
N ALA A 1230 -39.21 -26.55 -8.65
CA ALA A 1230 -38.21 -26.94 -9.64
C ALA A 1230 -38.50 -28.31 -10.30
N ASP A 1231 -39.04 -29.26 -9.53
CA ASP A 1231 -39.47 -30.58 -9.99
C ASP A 1231 -40.81 -30.54 -10.74
N ALA A 1232 -41.68 -29.61 -10.39
CA ALA A 1232 -42.98 -29.39 -11.03
C ALA A 1232 -42.92 -28.49 -12.29
N LEU A 1233 -41.75 -27.91 -12.63
CA LEU A 1233 -41.60 -26.99 -13.77
C LEU A 1233 -42.02 -27.59 -15.13
N PHE A 1234 -41.95 -28.91 -15.24
CA PHE A 1234 -42.30 -29.66 -16.45
C PHE A 1234 -43.75 -30.16 -16.47
N GLU A 1235 -44.54 -29.77 -15.48
CA GLU A 1235 -45.94 -30.15 -15.32
C GLU A 1235 -46.86 -29.05 -15.86
N GLY A 1236 -48.05 -29.43 -16.37
CA GLY A 1236 -49.01 -28.48 -16.94
C GLY A 1236 -48.99 -28.39 -18.47
N ASP A 1237 -49.88 -27.58 -19.03
CA ASP A 1237 -50.14 -27.53 -20.47
C ASP A 1237 -49.04 -26.79 -21.25
N LEU A 1238 -48.49 -25.73 -20.66
CA LEU A 1238 -47.48 -24.88 -21.30
C LEU A 1238 -46.14 -25.61 -21.51
N PRO A 1239 -45.50 -26.21 -20.48
CA PRO A 1239 -44.29 -27.02 -20.67
C PRO A 1239 -44.50 -28.20 -21.62
N ARG A 1240 -45.64 -28.89 -21.52
CA ARG A 1240 -45.97 -30.03 -22.39
C ARG A 1240 -46.06 -29.62 -23.85
N ALA A 1241 -46.68 -28.49 -24.15
CA ALA A 1241 -46.80 -27.98 -25.51
C ALA A 1241 -45.45 -27.52 -26.08
N ILE A 1242 -44.65 -26.79 -25.29
CA ILE A 1242 -43.31 -26.35 -25.69
C ILE A 1242 -42.41 -27.55 -25.97
N LEU A 1243 -42.28 -28.48 -25.00
CA LEU A 1243 -41.44 -29.66 -25.16
C LEU A 1243 -41.94 -30.61 -26.26
N GLY A 1244 -43.25 -30.68 -26.48
CA GLY A 1244 -43.84 -31.41 -27.61
C GLY A 1244 -43.37 -30.87 -28.95
N ALA A 1245 -43.44 -29.54 -29.14
CA ALA A 1245 -42.98 -28.89 -30.37
C ALA A 1245 -41.48 -29.08 -30.63
N LEU A 1246 -40.65 -29.11 -29.59
CA LEU A 1246 -39.22 -29.42 -29.72
C LEU A 1246 -38.98 -30.85 -30.21
N ARG A 1247 -39.79 -31.82 -29.75
CA ARG A 1247 -39.66 -33.24 -30.14
C ARG A 1247 -40.09 -33.48 -31.58
N GLU A 1248 -41.21 -32.90 -32.00
CA GLU A 1248 -41.77 -33.07 -33.35
C GLU A 1248 -40.76 -32.64 -34.42
N ARG A 1249 -40.03 -31.53 -34.22
CA ARG A 1249 -39.03 -31.03 -35.19
C ARG A 1249 -37.66 -31.68 -35.11
N GLY A 1250 -37.40 -32.47 -34.06
CA GLY A 1250 -36.22 -33.32 -33.94
C GLY A 1250 -36.31 -34.62 -34.76
N ALA A 1251 -37.52 -35.04 -35.15
CA ALA A 1251 -37.78 -36.31 -35.83
C ALA A 1251 -37.58 -36.27 -37.36
N ASP A 1252 -37.55 -35.09 -37.98
CA ASP A 1252 -37.47 -34.93 -39.45
C ASP A 1252 -36.08 -35.19 -40.07
N ASP A 1253 -35.04 -35.48 -39.26
CA ASP A 1253 -33.64 -35.69 -39.74
C ASP A 1253 -33.24 -37.17 -39.94
N GLY A 1254 -34.17 -38.11 -39.97
CA GLY A 1254 -33.91 -39.50 -40.40
C GLY A 1254 -33.04 -40.38 -39.47
N GLY A 1255 -32.75 -39.93 -38.25
CA GLY A 1255 -32.17 -40.75 -37.18
C GLY A 1255 -33.23 -41.13 -36.14
N PRO A 1256 -33.21 -42.36 -35.56
CA PRO A 1256 -34.19 -42.73 -34.54
C PRO A 1256 -34.04 -41.83 -33.29
N PRO A 1257 -35.14 -41.45 -32.63
CA PRO A 1257 -35.08 -40.65 -31.41
C PRO A 1257 -34.41 -41.47 -30.32
N ARG A 1258 -33.24 -41.03 -29.84
CA ARG A 1258 -32.68 -41.60 -28.60
C ARG A 1258 -33.26 -40.82 -27.43
N MET A 1259 -34.27 -41.43 -26.80
CA MET A 1259 -34.70 -41.15 -25.43
C MET A 1259 -33.58 -41.46 -24.44
#